data_AF-A0A257N7U4-F1
#
_entry.id   AF-A0A257N7U4-F1
#
_cell.length_a   1.000
_cell.length_b   1.000
_cell.length_c   1.000
_cell.angle_alpha   90.00
_cell.angle_beta   90.00
_cell.angle_gamma   90.00
#
_symmetry.space_group_name_H-M   'P 1'
#
loop_
_entity.id
_entity.type
_entity.pdbx_description
1 polymer ?
#
loop_
_entity_poly.entity_id
_entity_poly.type
_entity_poly.pdbx_seq_one_letter_code
_entity_poly.pdbx_strand_id
1 'polypeptide(L)'
;MFRKITLFGVLLALIVVVLGATLRLSGTGTESFSADNSLFQNLLADSHLYPSIGLTIVVSLLGLLAWREEQHRVTALSTAFSVLVLLVAQGYLGLWTVATHAPILVAGHLLLGMITLWCLFWLYLRVNPLVVKKASGGSLLAGFAMLVLFLQIALGAWVSVNQAAFACSHFPLCNEHWWPIADYEHAFSLDGVFTLPAQIAIVWLHRLVAVVCFIVLSLVMLSATSANKSKAISKAGLVLSALLFIEIGLGVIGFRLAMPLWVAVAHNVVAALLMLPLISIVFYSRYGFVAVPKPKPIAEEKRQPVIDSSIPLTPVEKFVEAPYIEPEPESLYLRLKSQLKRTRSGLGGVLANLSIGQKGLGDDLLGEIEANLLMADLGVDATSAIINRLTQRLEKHQLNDSETLIATLKQELLSILKPCSEPLHIPKQDKPFVILVVGVNGAGKTTTIGKLAKRLQAQGHSVMLAAGDTFRAAAVEQLQVWGERNHIPVVAQHTGADSASVIYDAVQSAQAKGVNVLIADTAGRLQTKSNLMDELKKVKRIIGKLDDTAPHEVLLVLDAGTGQNALSQAKLFNEAVALTGLVLTKLDGTAKGGVIFALAKHSSIPIRYIGIGEGIDDLQDFNAELFVDALFVKD
;
A
#
# COMPACT_ATOMS: atom_id res chain seq x y z
N MET A 1 20.42 19.06 5.06
CA MET A 1 21.40 19.05 3.94
C MET A 1 22.17 17.73 3.87
N PHE A 2 22.82 17.31 4.97
CA PHE A 2 23.61 16.07 5.07
C PHE A 2 22.94 14.84 4.43
N ARG A 3 21.71 14.50 4.84
CA ARG A 3 20.95 13.36 4.31
C ARG A 3 20.76 13.37 2.78
N LYS A 4 20.61 14.55 2.15
CA LYS A 4 20.48 14.67 0.69
C LYS A 4 21.81 14.34 -0.01
N ILE A 5 22.93 14.80 0.56
CA ILE A 5 24.27 14.50 0.07
C ILE A 5 24.57 13.01 0.24
N THR A 6 24.15 12.39 1.35
CA THR A 6 24.27 10.93 1.52
C THR A 6 23.49 10.16 0.47
N LEU A 7 22.26 10.58 0.15
CA LEU A 7 21.47 9.96 -0.92
C LEU A 7 22.15 10.11 -2.29
N PHE A 8 22.72 11.27 -2.59
CA PHE A 8 23.51 11.48 -3.80
C PHE A 8 24.73 10.53 -3.85
N GLY A 9 25.42 10.34 -2.72
CA GLY A 9 26.50 9.35 -2.60
C GLY A 9 26.05 7.91 -2.84
N VAL A 10 24.86 7.52 -2.37
CA VAL A 10 24.27 6.19 -2.67
C VAL A 10 24.05 6.01 -4.17
N LEU A 11 23.46 7.01 -4.84
CA LEU A 11 23.22 6.95 -6.28
C LEU A 11 24.54 6.89 -7.07
N LEU A 12 25.53 7.66 -6.65
CA LEU A 12 26.84 7.66 -7.29
C LEU A 12 27.59 6.35 -7.08
N ALA A 13 27.51 5.75 -5.89
CA ALA A 13 28.04 4.42 -5.61
C ALA A 13 27.38 3.34 -6.47
N LEU A 14 26.06 3.43 -6.71
CA LEU A 14 25.37 2.53 -7.63
C LEU A 14 25.89 2.66 -9.06
N ILE A 15 26.12 3.89 -9.54
CA ILE A 15 26.71 4.14 -10.88
C ILE A 15 28.10 3.51 -10.97
N VAL A 16 28.95 3.68 -9.94
CA VAL A 16 30.28 3.05 -9.87
C VAL A 16 30.16 1.52 -9.94
N VAL A 17 29.25 0.90 -9.18
CA VAL A 17 29.02 -0.55 -9.22
C VAL A 17 28.58 -1.01 -10.62
N VAL A 18 27.66 -0.31 -11.27
CA VAL A 18 27.18 -0.64 -12.63
C VAL A 18 28.32 -0.56 -13.63
N LEU A 19 29.02 0.57 -13.69
CA LEU A 19 30.11 0.79 -14.66
C LEU A 19 31.30 -0.14 -14.40
N GLY A 20 31.60 -0.42 -13.13
CA GLY A 20 32.66 -1.35 -12.74
C GLY A 20 32.33 -2.79 -13.13
N ALA A 21 31.07 -3.21 -12.97
CA ALA A 21 30.60 -4.52 -13.45
C ALA A 21 30.71 -4.59 -14.99
N THR A 22 30.24 -3.58 -15.72
CA THR A 22 30.33 -3.53 -17.19
C THR A 22 31.78 -3.62 -17.67
N LEU A 23 32.68 -2.80 -17.11
CA LEU A 23 34.10 -2.80 -17.48
C LEU A 23 34.73 -4.18 -17.28
N ARG A 24 34.50 -4.81 -16.13
CA ARG A 24 35.13 -6.09 -15.77
C ARG A 24 34.56 -7.27 -16.55
N LEU A 25 33.24 -7.32 -16.70
CA LEU A 25 32.57 -8.39 -17.44
C LEU A 25 32.85 -8.30 -18.95
N SER A 26 33.05 -7.08 -19.48
CA SER A 26 33.44 -6.90 -20.88
C SER A 26 34.85 -7.44 -21.19
N GLY A 27 35.75 -7.48 -20.18
CA GLY A 27 37.09 -8.05 -20.31
C GLY A 27 37.15 -9.59 -20.21
N THR A 28 36.07 -10.25 -19.78
CA THR A 28 36.05 -11.71 -19.52
C THR A 28 35.66 -12.60 -20.72
N GLY A 29 35.67 -12.06 -21.94
CA GLY A 29 35.55 -12.87 -23.17
C GLY A 29 34.12 -13.29 -23.58
N THR A 30 33.07 -12.67 -23.02
CA THR A 30 31.70 -12.85 -23.51
C THR A 30 31.49 -12.01 -24.78
N GLU A 31 31.64 -12.65 -25.93
CA GLU A 31 31.43 -12.20 -27.33
C GLU A 31 32.57 -11.46 -28.08
N SER A 32 32.66 -11.86 -29.35
CA SER A 32 33.57 -11.47 -30.43
C SER A 32 33.31 -10.06 -30.96
N PHE A 33 33.67 -9.03 -30.20
CA PHE A 33 33.82 -7.67 -30.76
C PHE A 33 35.27 -7.44 -31.19
N SER A 34 35.53 -7.69 -32.48
CA SER A 34 36.85 -7.49 -33.10
C SER A 34 37.10 -6.02 -33.46
N ALA A 35 38.32 -5.56 -33.15
CA ALA A 35 39.06 -4.43 -33.72
C ALA A 35 38.78 -2.97 -33.27
N ASP A 36 37.67 -2.62 -32.60
CA ASP A 36 37.43 -1.24 -32.08
C ASP A 36 37.55 -1.14 -30.53
N ASN A 37 38.27 -2.11 -29.96
CA ASN A 37 38.17 -2.49 -28.55
C ASN A 37 38.90 -1.53 -27.59
N SER A 38 39.94 -0.82 -28.04
CA SER A 38 40.71 0.07 -27.14
C SER A 38 39.98 1.37 -26.82
N LEU A 39 39.32 1.99 -27.80
CA LEU A 39 38.60 3.25 -27.59
C LEU A 39 37.36 3.05 -26.72
N PHE A 40 36.63 1.95 -26.94
CA PHE A 40 35.49 1.57 -26.10
C PHE A 40 35.91 1.21 -24.66
N GLN A 41 36.97 0.41 -24.49
CA GLN A 41 37.50 0.08 -23.16
C GLN A 41 38.05 1.31 -22.43
N ASN A 42 38.75 2.21 -23.12
CA ASN A 42 39.22 3.47 -22.55
C ASN A 42 38.04 4.38 -22.17
N LEU A 43 37.04 4.50 -23.03
CA LEU A 43 35.83 5.29 -22.74
C LEU A 43 35.06 4.73 -21.53
N LEU A 44 34.95 3.41 -21.40
CA LEU A 44 34.34 2.76 -20.23
C LEU A 44 35.19 2.95 -18.96
N ALA A 45 36.51 2.86 -19.07
CA ALA A 45 37.43 3.09 -17.96
C ALA A 45 37.33 4.54 -17.46
N ASP A 46 37.32 5.53 -18.36
CA ASP A 46 37.12 6.94 -18.04
C ASP A 46 35.73 7.18 -17.43
N SER A 47 34.70 6.56 -18.02
CA SER A 47 33.32 6.63 -17.53
C SER A 47 33.19 6.06 -16.12
N HIS A 48 33.99 5.06 -15.73
CA HIS A 48 34.04 4.53 -14.37
C HIS A 48 34.90 5.39 -13.43
N LEU A 49 35.99 5.98 -13.94
CA LEU A 49 36.92 6.79 -13.17
C LEU A 49 36.27 8.06 -12.61
N TYR A 50 35.56 8.84 -13.44
CA TYR A 50 34.98 10.11 -13.00
C TYR A 50 33.95 9.94 -11.86
N PRO A 51 32.98 9.00 -11.93
CA PRO A 51 32.08 8.71 -10.82
C PRO A 51 32.80 8.20 -9.57
N SER A 52 33.90 7.45 -9.72
CA SER A 52 34.70 6.96 -8.58
C SER A 52 35.42 8.09 -7.85
N ILE A 53 36.00 9.04 -8.60
CA ILE A 53 36.59 10.27 -8.04
C ILE A 53 35.48 11.10 -7.38
N GLY A 54 34.35 11.31 -8.06
CA GLY A 54 33.20 12.02 -7.52
C GLY A 54 32.70 11.41 -6.21
N LEU A 55 32.62 10.07 -6.12
CA LEU A 55 32.21 9.36 -4.92
C LEU A 55 33.19 9.60 -3.77
N THR A 56 34.48 9.59 -4.05
CA THR A 56 35.54 9.90 -3.06
C THR A 56 35.41 11.33 -2.53
N ILE A 57 35.16 12.30 -3.41
CA ILE A 57 34.92 13.69 -3.04
C ILE A 57 33.66 13.81 -2.17
N VAL A 58 32.56 13.17 -2.57
CA VAL A 58 31.29 13.18 -1.82
C VAL A 58 31.46 12.56 -0.44
N VAL A 59 32.14 11.42 -0.33
CA VAL A 59 32.39 10.75 0.96
C VAL A 59 33.31 11.58 1.86
N SER A 60 34.34 12.21 1.29
CA SER A 60 35.21 13.13 2.03
C SER A 60 34.43 14.35 2.54
N LEU A 61 33.56 14.92 1.72
CA LEU A 61 32.66 16.00 2.10
C LEU A 61 31.68 15.56 3.20
N LEU A 62 31.13 14.35 3.12
CA LEU A 62 30.30 13.77 4.18
C LEU A 62 31.09 13.61 5.49
N GLY A 63 32.36 13.21 5.44
CA GLY A 63 33.22 13.17 6.62
C GLY A 63 33.38 14.54 7.29
N LEU A 64 33.63 15.58 6.50
CA LEU A 64 33.75 16.97 6.97
C LEU A 64 32.43 17.50 7.54
N LEU A 65 31.31 17.27 6.84
CA LEU A 65 29.99 17.72 7.27
C LEU A 65 29.47 16.93 8.48
N ALA A 66 29.88 15.67 8.65
CA ALA A 66 29.49 14.87 9.81
C ALA A 66 29.97 15.49 11.12
N TRP A 67 31.05 16.28 11.09
CA TRP A 67 31.52 17.05 12.24
C TRP A 67 30.53 18.14 12.67
N ARG A 68 29.70 18.64 11.77
CA ARG A 68 28.69 19.69 12.04
C ARG A 68 27.31 19.13 12.40
N GLU A 69 27.12 17.81 12.37
CA GLU A 69 25.84 17.18 12.66
C GLU A 69 25.64 17.04 14.17
N GLU A 70 24.60 17.66 14.74
CA GLU A 70 24.40 17.70 16.20
C GLU A 70 23.74 16.42 16.76
N GLN A 71 22.74 15.86 16.06
CA GLN A 71 21.93 14.76 16.59
C GLN A 71 22.57 13.37 16.43
N HIS A 72 23.35 13.15 15.37
CA HIS A 72 23.86 11.83 14.98
C HIS A 72 25.37 11.80 14.69
N ARG A 73 26.13 12.74 15.29
CA ARG A 73 27.55 13.00 15.02
C ARG A 73 28.43 11.76 14.99
N VAL A 74 28.47 10.99 16.09
CA VAL A 74 29.37 9.84 16.26
C VAL A 74 29.10 8.78 15.21
N THR A 75 27.82 8.49 14.98
CA THR A 75 27.40 7.54 13.97
C THR A 75 27.78 8.03 12.58
N ALA A 76 27.44 9.27 12.21
CA ALA A 76 27.76 9.84 10.92
C ALA A 76 29.28 9.81 10.65
N LEU A 77 30.08 10.23 11.63
CA LEU A 77 31.54 10.23 11.55
C LEU A 77 32.11 8.81 11.37
N SER A 78 31.69 7.86 12.21
CA SER A 78 32.20 6.48 12.17
C SER A 78 31.90 5.79 10.84
N THR A 79 30.68 5.91 10.30
CA THR A 79 30.34 5.34 9.00
C THR A 79 30.99 6.08 7.84
N ALA A 80 31.08 7.42 7.87
CA ALA A 80 31.76 8.16 6.81
C ALA A 80 33.26 7.79 6.74
N PHE A 81 33.91 7.67 7.90
CA PHE A 81 35.29 7.18 7.99
C PHE A 81 35.42 5.74 7.49
N SER A 82 34.52 4.84 7.89
CA SER A 82 34.54 3.44 7.43
C SER A 82 34.38 3.35 5.90
N VAL A 83 33.47 4.14 5.32
CA VAL A 83 33.29 4.21 3.86
C VAL A 83 34.53 4.79 3.18
N LEU A 84 35.19 5.79 3.77
CA LEU A 84 36.44 6.33 3.23
C LEU A 84 37.56 5.27 3.22
N VAL A 85 37.70 4.49 4.30
CA VAL A 85 38.66 3.37 4.36
C VAL A 85 38.35 2.33 3.29
N LEU A 86 37.06 1.98 3.09
CA LEU A 86 36.65 1.07 2.02
C LEU A 86 37.02 1.61 0.64
N LEU A 87 36.82 2.90 0.37
CA LEU A 87 37.20 3.51 -0.91
C LEU A 87 38.72 3.50 -1.15
N VAL A 88 39.51 3.77 -0.11
CA VAL A 88 40.98 3.71 -0.20
C VAL A 88 41.45 2.27 -0.47
N ALA A 89 40.89 1.30 0.26
CA ALA A 89 41.17 -0.12 0.03
C ALA A 89 40.74 -0.57 -1.37
N GLN A 90 39.58 -0.10 -1.85
CA GLN A 90 39.08 -0.38 -3.19
C GLN A 90 40.00 0.20 -4.27
N GLY A 91 40.49 1.43 -4.07
CA GLY A 91 41.49 2.05 -4.95
C GLY A 91 42.80 1.26 -5.02
N TYR A 92 43.32 0.83 -3.86
CA TYR A 92 44.52 0.00 -3.78
C TYR A 92 44.36 -1.35 -4.49
N LEU A 93 43.26 -2.06 -4.22
CA LEU A 93 42.91 -3.29 -4.94
C LEU A 93 42.75 -3.04 -6.44
N GLY A 94 42.18 -1.90 -6.84
CA GLY A 94 42.04 -1.50 -8.24
C GLY A 94 43.38 -1.46 -8.96
N LEU A 95 44.39 -0.81 -8.37
CA LEU A 95 45.75 -0.76 -8.92
C LEU A 95 46.35 -2.17 -9.08
N TRP A 96 46.15 -3.03 -8.08
CA TRP A 96 46.69 -4.39 -8.09
C TRP A 96 45.97 -5.32 -9.06
N THR A 97 44.67 -5.11 -9.30
CA THR A 97 43.91 -5.88 -10.29
C THR A 97 44.46 -5.67 -11.70
N VAL A 98 44.89 -4.45 -12.03
CA VAL A 98 45.56 -4.15 -13.31
C VAL A 98 46.91 -4.83 -13.41
N ALA A 99 47.65 -4.96 -12.31
CA ALA A 99 49.01 -5.54 -12.34
C ALA A 99 49.04 -7.07 -12.38
N THR A 100 48.12 -7.75 -11.69
CA THR A 100 48.23 -9.21 -11.43
C THR A 100 47.10 -10.03 -12.03
N HIS A 101 45.96 -9.41 -12.33
CA HIS A 101 44.74 -10.07 -12.81
C HIS A 101 44.26 -11.24 -11.92
N ALA A 102 44.70 -11.29 -10.66
CA ALA A 102 44.38 -12.39 -9.75
C ALA A 102 42.87 -12.41 -9.43
N PRO A 103 42.17 -13.56 -9.59
CA PRO A 103 40.73 -13.63 -9.42
C PRO A 103 40.21 -13.10 -8.08
N ILE A 104 40.94 -13.38 -7.00
CA ILE A 104 40.59 -12.92 -5.65
C ILE A 104 40.62 -11.40 -5.50
N LEU A 105 41.56 -10.72 -6.14
CA LEU A 105 41.65 -9.26 -6.09
C LEU A 105 40.53 -8.62 -6.89
N VAL A 106 40.16 -9.21 -8.03
CA VAL A 106 39.05 -8.73 -8.85
C VAL A 106 37.72 -8.94 -8.13
N ALA A 107 37.46 -10.14 -7.59
CA ALA A 107 36.28 -10.42 -6.79
C ALA A 107 36.21 -9.51 -5.54
N GLY A 108 37.33 -9.35 -4.83
CA GLY A 108 37.43 -8.49 -3.66
C GLY A 108 37.10 -7.03 -3.96
N HIS A 109 37.63 -6.46 -5.05
CA HIS A 109 37.31 -5.09 -5.44
C HIS A 109 35.82 -4.91 -5.80
N LEU A 110 35.21 -5.88 -6.50
CA LEU A 110 33.78 -5.82 -6.84
C LEU A 110 32.91 -5.84 -5.58
N LEU A 111 33.22 -6.74 -4.65
CA LEU A 111 32.53 -6.84 -3.36
C LEU A 111 32.70 -5.56 -2.52
N LEU A 112 33.89 -4.96 -2.51
CA LEU A 112 34.12 -3.70 -1.78
C LEU A 112 33.27 -2.54 -2.32
N GLY A 113 33.06 -2.48 -3.64
CA GLY A 113 32.16 -1.50 -4.26
C GLY A 113 30.71 -1.67 -3.78
N MET A 114 30.21 -2.90 -3.73
CA MET A 114 28.87 -3.19 -3.22
C MET A 114 28.74 -2.91 -1.72
N ILE A 115 29.75 -3.25 -0.92
CA ILE A 115 29.78 -2.93 0.52
C ILE A 115 29.75 -1.42 0.74
N THR A 116 30.49 -0.65 -0.07
CA THR A 116 30.47 0.81 -0.04
C THR A 116 29.06 1.36 -0.27
N LEU A 117 28.35 0.86 -1.30
CA LEU A 117 26.95 1.20 -1.58
C LEU A 117 26.04 0.90 -0.38
N TRP A 118 26.18 -0.29 0.22
CA TRP A 118 25.36 -0.73 1.35
C TRP A 118 25.62 0.08 2.63
N CYS A 119 26.87 0.42 2.91
CA CYS A 119 27.26 1.29 4.03
C CYS A 119 26.72 2.71 3.86
N LEU A 120 26.77 3.27 2.65
CA LEU A 120 26.18 4.57 2.35
C LEU A 120 24.66 4.57 2.50
N PHE A 121 23.99 3.50 2.05
CA PHE A 121 22.55 3.34 2.23
C PHE A 121 22.17 3.21 3.71
N TRP A 122 22.95 2.46 4.50
CA TRP A 122 22.79 2.39 5.95
C TRP A 122 22.94 3.76 6.62
N LEU A 123 23.96 4.54 6.23
CA LEU A 123 24.17 5.90 6.70
C LEU A 123 22.98 6.79 6.33
N TYR A 124 22.46 6.71 5.10
CA TYR A 124 21.30 7.47 4.63
C TYR A 124 20.05 7.23 5.49
N LEU A 125 19.81 5.98 5.90
CA LEU A 125 18.72 5.64 6.80
C LEU A 125 18.95 6.18 8.22
N ARG A 126 20.18 6.03 8.74
CA ARG A 126 20.60 6.46 10.10
C ARG A 126 20.51 7.96 10.34
N VAL A 127 20.85 8.78 9.34
CA VAL A 127 20.85 10.25 9.49
C VAL A 127 19.48 10.90 9.28
N ASN A 128 18.41 10.11 9.27
CA ASN A 128 17.06 10.64 9.24
C ASN A 128 16.68 11.18 10.63
N PRO A 129 16.46 12.50 10.79
CA PRO A 129 16.23 13.11 12.11
C PRO A 129 14.91 12.66 12.76
N LEU A 130 14.00 12.08 11.96
CA LEU A 130 12.73 11.54 12.45
C LEU A 130 12.87 10.14 13.05
N VAL A 131 14.07 9.54 13.06
CA VAL A 131 14.26 8.14 13.46
C VAL A 131 14.87 8.03 14.85
N VAL A 132 14.27 7.21 15.71
CA VAL A 132 14.74 6.94 17.08
C VAL A 132 14.92 5.45 17.30
N LYS A 133 15.94 5.06 18.07
CA LYS A 133 16.23 3.67 18.42
C LYS A 133 15.11 3.09 19.30
N LYS A 134 14.61 1.89 18.99
CA LYS A 134 13.65 1.17 19.84
C LYS A 134 14.36 0.47 21.01
N ALA A 135 13.67 0.34 22.14
CA ALA A 135 14.17 -0.37 23.32
C ALA A 135 14.34 -1.88 23.08
N SER A 136 13.44 -2.48 22.30
CA SER A 136 13.55 -3.86 21.83
C SER A 136 13.09 -3.94 20.37
N GLY A 137 13.86 -4.64 19.54
CA GLY A 137 13.58 -4.76 18.12
C GLY A 137 14.79 -5.22 17.34
N GLY A 138 14.65 -6.31 16.62
CA GLY A 138 15.66 -6.86 15.72
C GLY A 138 15.08 -8.04 14.96
N SER A 139 15.26 -8.04 13.64
CA SER A 139 14.93 -9.20 12.81
C SER A 139 16.17 -10.09 12.68
N LEU A 140 16.31 -11.09 13.55
CA LEU A 140 17.36 -12.11 13.44
C LEU A 140 17.31 -12.80 12.07
N LEU A 141 16.09 -13.08 11.60
CA LEU A 141 15.85 -13.68 10.28
C LEU A 141 16.38 -12.80 9.14
N ALA A 142 16.12 -11.48 9.15
CA ALA A 142 16.63 -10.60 8.11
C ALA A 142 18.16 -10.39 8.22
N GLY A 143 18.70 -10.44 9.44
CA GLY A 143 20.15 -10.48 9.67
C GLY A 143 20.81 -11.70 9.03
N PHE A 144 20.25 -12.88 9.28
CA PHE A 144 20.68 -14.13 8.66
C PHE A 144 20.54 -14.09 7.13
N ALA A 145 19.43 -13.55 6.62
CA ALA A 145 19.22 -13.40 5.17
C ALA A 145 20.26 -12.48 4.50
N MET A 146 20.69 -11.39 5.16
CA MET A 146 21.78 -10.56 4.64
C MET A 146 23.09 -11.34 4.52
N LEU A 147 23.40 -12.20 5.50
CA LEU A 147 24.61 -13.05 5.45
C LEU A 147 24.52 -14.06 4.30
N VAL A 148 23.39 -14.77 4.18
CA VAL A 148 23.18 -15.75 3.09
C VAL A 148 23.25 -15.08 1.71
N LEU A 149 22.60 -13.92 1.55
CA LEU A 149 22.68 -13.15 0.30
C LEU A 149 24.11 -12.68 0.02
N PHE A 150 24.84 -12.19 1.03
CA PHE A 150 26.24 -11.79 0.85
C PHE A 150 27.12 -12.94 0.36
N LEU A 151 26.96 -14.12 0.95
CA LEU A 151 27.67 -15.33 0.50
C LEU A 151 27.29 -15.70 -0.94
N GLN A 152 26.02 -15.60 -1.31
CA GLN A 152 25.57 -15.85 -2.69
C GLN A 152 26.19 -14.87 -3.69
N ILE A 153 26.27 -13.58 -3.33
CA ILE A 153 26.90 -12.54 -4.16
C ILE A 153 28.41 -12.79 -4.29
N ALA A 154 29.08 -13.15 -3.19
CA ALA A 154 30.50 -13.49 -3.21
C ALA A 154 30.80 -14.72 -4.09
N LEU A 155 29.97 -15.76 -4.00
CA LEU A 155 30.04 -16.91 -4.90
C LEU A 155 29.81 -16.51 -6.36
N GLY A 156 28.84 -15.63 -6.63
CA GLY A 156 28.58 -15.12 -7.99
C GLY A 156 29.77 -14.33 -8.56
N ALA A 157 30.38 -13.48 -7.75
CA ALA A 157 31.62 -12.79 -8.12
C ALA A 157 32.76 -13.78 -8.41
N TRP A 158 32.88 -14.84 -7.60
CA TRP A 158 33.87 -15.90 -7.82
C TRP A 158 33.64 -16.68 -9.12
N VAL A 159 32.37 -17.03 -9.43
CA VAL A 159 31.98 -17.66 -10.71
C VAL A 159 32.36 -16.78 -11.90
N SER A 160 32.03 -15.48 -11.81
CA SER A 160 32.22 -14.53 -12.90
C SER A 160 33.70 -14.33 -13.22
N VAL A 161 34.53 -14.10 -12.20
CA VAL A 161 35.95 -13.80 -12.41
C VAL A 161 36.74 -15.02 -12.91
N ASN A 162 36.31 -16.24 -12.54
CA ASN A 162 36.92 -17.49 -13.00
C ASN A 162 36.29 -18.03 -14.30
N GLN A 163 35.45 -17.24 -14.98
CA GLN A 163 34.76 -17.60 -16.23
C GLN A 163 33.95 -18.90 -16.14
N ALA A 164 33.54 -19.28 -14.93
CA ALA A 164 32.94 -20.59 -14.68
C ALA A 164 31.48 -20.66 -15.16
N ALA A 165 30.83 -19.52 -15.46
CA ALA A 165 29.40 -19.40 -15.76
C ALA A 165 28.87 -20.39 -16.81
N PHE A 166 29.73 -20.82 -17.75
CA PHE A 166 29.41 -21.74 -18.85
C PHE A 166 29.73 -23.21 -18.59
N ALA A 167 30.33 -23.55 -17.43
CA ALA A 167 30.79 -24.90 -17.14
C ALA A 167 29.65 -25.94 -17.00
N CYS A 168 28.42 -25.48 -16.77
CA CYS A 168 27.22 -26.32 -16.69
C CYS A 168 26.28 -26.04 -17.87
N SER A 169 26.06 -27.05 -18.73
CA SER A 169 25.30 -26.92 -19.97
C SER A 169 23.77 -27.03 -19.85
N HIS A 170 23.26 -27.44 -18.67
CA HIS A 170 21.83 -27.67 -18.42
C HIS A 170 21.30 -26.77 -17.30
N PHE A 171 19.97 -26.63 -17.20
CA PHE A 171 19.27 -26.01 -16.07
C PHE A 171 17.95 -26.79 -15.86
N PRO A 172 17.58 -27.20 -14.62
CA PRO A 172 18.26 -26.91 -13.35
C PRO A 172 19.49 -27.78 -13.05
N LEU A 173 19.65 -28.91 -13.74
CA LEU A 173 20.78 -29.85 -13.59
C LEU A 173 22.11 -29.23 -14.05
N CYS A 174 23.24 -29.71 -13.53
CA CYS A 174 24.55 -29.38 -14.12
C CYS A 174 25.08 -30.61 -14.85
N ASN A 175 25.24 -30.52 -16.17
CA ASN A 175 25.68 -31.63 -17.03
C ASN A 175 24.86 -32.90 -16.75
N GLU A 176 23.53 -32.76 -16.74
CA GLU A 176 22.54 -33.83 -16.49
C GLU A 176 22.54 -34.44 -15.08
N HIS A 177 23.38 -33.96 -14.16
CA HIS A 177 23.46 -34.44 -12.79
C HIS A 177 22.98 -33.40 -11.76
N TRP A 178 22.28 -33.88 -10.73
CA TRP A 178 21.97 -33.09 -9.53
C TRP A 178 23.20 -32.88 -8.65
N TRP A 179 24.16 -33.80 -8.72
CA TRP A 179 25.45 -33.75 -8.03
C TRP A 179 26.55 -34.12 -9.03
N PRO A 180 27.11 -33.15 -9.77
CA PRO A 180 28.09 -33.45 -10.81
C PRO A 180 29.40 -33.97 -10.20
N ILE A 181 30.08 -34.84 -10.94
CA ILE A 181 31.45 -35.24 -10.59
C ILE A 181 32.35 -34.03 -10.91
N ALA A 182 32.87 -33.41 -9.86
CA ALA A 182 33.57 -32.13 -9.93
C ALA A 182 34.67 -32.05 -8.87
N ASP A 183 35.60 -31.12 -9.04
CA ASP A 183 36.70 -30.90 -8.10
C ASP A 183 36.29 -29.84 -7.07
N TYR A 184 35.66 -30.29 -5.99
CA TYR A 184 35.20 -29.43 -4.90
C TYR A 184 36.34 -28.95 -4.00
N GLU A 185 37.47 -29.64 -4.00
CA GLU A 185 38.63 -29.29 -3.17
C GLU A 185 39.31 -28.02 -3.71
N HIS A 186 39.46 -27.94 -5.03
CA HIS A 186 40.12 -26.80 -5.69
C HIS A 186 39.14 -25.74 -6.20
N ALA A 187 37.85 -25.84 -5.87
CA ALA A 187 36.83 -24.86 -6.23
C ALA A 187 37.14 -23.42 -5.73
N PHE A 188 37.98 -23.26 -4.72
CA PHE A 188 38.39 -21.95 -4.19
C PHE A 188 39.90 -21.75 -4.19
N SER A 189 40.63 -22.43 -5.08
CA SER A 189 42.08 -22.24 -5.21
C SER A 189 42.42 -20.78 -5.52
N LEU A 190 43.44 -20.27 -4.84
CA LEU A 190 43.93 -18.89 -5.01
C LEU A 190 45.07 -18.79 -6.03
N ASP A 191 45.55 -19.94 -6.53
CA ASP A 191 46.81 -20.05 -7.28
C ASP A 191 46.62 -19.76 -8.79
N GLY A 192 45.40 -19.46 -9.22
CA GLY A 192 45.09 -18.96 -10.56
C GLY A 192 44.90 -20.02 -11.67
N VAL A 193 45.10 -21.31 -11.37
CA VAL A 193 44.81 -22.41 -12.31
C VAL A 193 43.47 -23.05 -11.97
N PHE A 194 42.42 -22.69 -12.71
CA PHE A 194 41.09 -23.28 -12.55
C PHE A 194 40.86 -24.37 -13.61
N THR A 195 40.79 -25.62 -13.15
CA THR A 195 40.42 -26.75 -14.01
C THR A 195 38.92 -26.72 -14.30
N LEU A 196 38.50 -27.30 -15.43
CA LEU A 196 37.08 -27.42 -15.77
C LEU A 196 36.25 -28.11 -14.66
N PRO A 197 36.73 -29.20 -14.01
CA PRO A 197 36.06 -29.77 -12.84
C PRO A 197 35.87 -28.80 -11.66
N ALA A 198 36.83 -27.90 -11.41
CA ALA A 198 36.70 -26.89 -10.36
C ALA A 198 35.68 -25.80 -10.75
N GLN A 199 35.62 -25.41 -12.03
CA GLN A 199 34.59 -24.48 -12.54
C GLN A 199 33.17 -25.06 -12.40
N ILE A 200 33.00 -26.34 -12.73
CA ILE A 200 31.74 -27.09 -12.53
C ILE A 200 31.34 -27.05 -11.05
N ALA A 201 32.28 -27.30 -10.14
CA ALA A 201 32.04 -27.29 -8.69
C ALA A 201 31.53 -25.93 -8.19
N ILE A 202 32.18 -24.81 -8.57
CA ILE A 202 31.78 -23.47 -8.14
C ILE A 202 30.40 -23.11 -8.67
N VAL A 203 30.13 -23.30 -9.97
CA VAL A 203 28.82 -22.94 -10.54
C VAL A 203 27.70 -23.76 -9.93
N TRP A 204 27.94 -25.05 -9.72
CA TRP A 204 26.97 -25.89 -9.03
C TRP A 204 26.70 -25.40 -7.59
N LEU A 205 27.76 -25.05 -6.85
CA LEU A 205 27.63 -24.50 -5.49
C LEU A 205 26.88 -23.17 -5.48
N HIS A 206 27.16 -22.28 -6.44
CA HIS A 206 26.43 -21.02 -6.61
C HIS A 206 24.94 -21.25 -6.88
N ARG A 207 24.57 -22.25 -7.71
CA ARG A 207 23.16 -22.62 -7.95
C ARG A 207 22.50 -23.21 -6.71
N LEU A 208 23.19 -24.05 -5.96
CA LEU A 208 22.68 -24.64 -4.72
C LEU A 208 22.39 -23.54 -3.67
N VAL A 209 23.35 -22.64 -3.46
CA VAL A 209 23.20 -21.53 -2.51
C VAL A 209 22.16 -20.53 -3.00
N ALA A 210 21.95 -20.37 -4.31
CA ALA A 210 20.84 -19.58 -4.86
C ALA A 210 19.47 -20.10 -4.41
N VAL A 211 19.27 -21.41 -4.36
CA VAL A 211 18.02 -22.02 -3.86
C VAL A 211 17.82 -21.74 -2.38
N VAL A 212 18.88 -21.88 -1.57
CA VAL A 212 18.84 -21.54 -0.14
C VAL A 212 18.51 -20.05 0.04
N CYS A 213 19.16 -19.19 -0.75
CA CYS A 213 18.94 -17.75 -0.75
C CYS A 213 17.48 -17.43 -1.10
N PHE A 214 16.93 -18.04 -2.15
CA PHE A 214 15.52 -17.89 -2.53
C PHE A 214 14.58 -18.23 -1.38
N ILE A 215 14.74 -19.39 -0.75
CA ILE A 215 13.91 -19.81 0.38
C ILE A 215 13.99 -18.81 1.54
N VAL A 216 15.21 -18.43 1.94
CA VAL A 216 15.43 -17.51 3.08
C VAL A 216 14.87 -16.12 2.79
N LEU A 217 15.07 -15.58 1.58
CA LEU A 217 14.56 -14.27 1.18
C LEU A 217 13.03 -14.28 1.07
N SER A 218 12.43 -15.35 0.55
CA SER A 218 10.98 -15.53 0.53
C SER A 218 10.38 -15.60 1.94
N LEU A 219 11.03 -16.25 2.90
CA LEU A 219 10.61 -16.24 4.31
C LEU A 219 10.68 -14.83 4.92
N VAL A 220 11.75 -14.08 4.65
CA VAL A 220 11.86 -12.68 5.08
C VAL A 220 10.78 -11.83 4.44
N MET A 221 10.51 -12.01 3.15
CA MET A 221 9.45 -11.32 2.43
C MET A 221 8.10 -11.57 3.11
N LEU A 222 7.69 -12.83 3.30
CA LEU A 222 6.43 -13.20 3.97
C LEU A 222 6.33 -12.59 5.37
N SER A 223 7.42 -12.65 6.14
CA SER A 223 7.49 -12.06 7.48
C SER A 223 7.39 -10.52 7.46
N ALA A 224 8.00 -9.86 6.48
CA ALA A 224 8.01 -8.41 6.32
C ALA A 224 6.67 -7.86 5.81
N THR A 225 5.97 -8.62 4.95
CA THR A 225 4.63 -8.26 4.43
C THR A 225 3.49 -8.70 5.36
N SER A 226 3.80 -9.36 6.47
CA SER A 226 2.82 -9.70 7.51
C SER A 226 2.15 -8.44 8.09
N ALA A 227 0.85 -8.57 8.39
CA ALA A 227 -0.02 -7.48 8.85
C ALA A 227 0.45 -6.75 10.12
N ASN A 228 1.37 -7.35 10.89
CA ASN A 228 1.87 -6.80 12.16
C ASN A 228 3.15 -5.95 12.02
N LYS A 229 3.66 -5.72 10.80
CA LYS A 229 4.87 -4.92 10.56
C LYS A 229 4.54 -3.48 10.18
N SER A 230 5.52 -2.59 10.35
CA SER A 230 5.36 -1.18 9.98
C SER A 230 5.28 -1.03 8.45
N LYS A 231 4.59 0.02 7.97
CA LYS A 231 4.47 0.30 6.53
C LYS A 231 5.83 0.35 5.81
N ALA A 232 6.88 0.83 6.50
CA ALA A 232 8.23 0.87 5.93
C ALA A 232 8.84 -0.53 5.75
N ILE A 233 8.63 -1.43 6.70
CA ILE A 233 9.07 -2.84 6.60
C ILE A 233 8.29 -3.56 5.50
N SER A 234 6.97 -3.38 5.41
CA SER A 234 6.15 -4.04 4.40
C SER A 234 6.47 -3.54 2.98
N LYS A 235 6.73 -2.24 2.80
CA LYS A 235 7.22 -1.70 1.51
C LYS A 235 8.57 -2.29 1.13
N ALA A 236 9.51 -2.39 2.07
CA ALA A 236 10.79 -3.03 1.82
C ALA A 236 10.63 -4.52 1.48
N GLY A 237 9.70 -5.23 2.12
CA GLY A 237 9.35 -6.61 1.78
C GLY A 237 8.79 -6.77 0.35
N LEU A 238 7.93 -5.84 -0.10
CA LEU A 238 7.43 -5.84 -1.48
C LEU A 238 8.53 -5.55 -2.51
N VAL A 239 9.42 -4.60 -2.22
CA VAL A 239 10.58 -4.32 -3.08
C VAL A 239 11.52 -5.53 -3.14
N LEU A 240 11.75 -6.20 -2.01
CA LEU A 240 12.51 -7.46 -1.96
C LEU A 240 11.87 -8.53 -2.86
N SER A 241 10.54 -8.69 -2.81
CA SER A 241 9.82 -9.64 -3.67
C SER A 241 10.01 -9.34 -5.16
N ALA A 242 9.90 -8.07 -5.55
CA ALA A 242 10.02 -7.66 -6.95
C ALA A 242 11.44 -7.90 -7.48
N LEU A 243 12.46 -7.48 -6.71
CA LEU A 243 13.86 -7.69 -7.09
C LEU A 243 14.23 -9.17 -7.14
N LEU A 244 13.72 -9.99 -6.21
CA LEU A 244 13.99 -11.43 -6.19
C LEU A 244 13.41 -12.13 -7.44
N PHE A 245 12.21 -11.72 -7.87
CA PHE A 245 11.61 -12.24 -9.09
C PHE A 245 12.42 -11.85 -10.34
N ILE A 246 12.87 -10.59 -10.41
CA ILE A 246 13.74 -10.12 -11.50
C ILE A 246 15.06 -10.90 -11.52
N GLU A 247 15.68 -11.12 -10.36
CA GLU A 247 16.96 -11.82 -10.24
C GLU A 247 16.90 -13.26 -10.75
N ILE A 248 15.83 -13.98 -10.39
CA ILE A 248 15.58 -15.35 -10.88
C ILE A 248 15.37 -15.34 -12.39
N GLY A 249 14.57 -14.39 -12.89
CA GLY A 249 14.35 -14.21 -14.32
C GLY A 249 15.65 -13.98 -15.08
N LEU A 250 16.51 -13.09 -14.57
CA LEU A 250 17.83 -12.81 -15.14
C LEU A 250 18.75 -14.04 -15.11
N GLY A 251 18.72 -14.85 -14.06
CA GLY A 251 19.46 -16.11 -14.00
C GLY A 251 19.02 -17.11 -15.07
N VAL A 252 17.71 -17.27 -15.28
CA VAL A 252 17.15 -18.17 -16.30
C VAL A 252 17.43 -17.66 -17.71
N ILE A 253 17.23 -16.36 -17.96
CA ILE A 253 17.52 -15.72 -19.25
C ILE A 253 19.02 -15.82 -19.55
N GLY A 254 19.85 -15.57 -18.55
CA GLY A 254 21.30 -15.68 -18.65
C GLY A 254 21.74 -17.07 -19.08
N PHE A 255 21.21 -18.13 -18.48
CA PHE A 255 21.46 -19.49 -18.96
C PHE A 255 20.97 -19.70 -20.42
N ARG A 256 19.74 -19.29 -20.73
CA ARG A 256 19.12 -19.50 -22.06
C ARG A 256 19.84 -18.78 -23.20
N LEU A 257 20.40 -17.61 -22.94
CA LEU A 257 21.05 -16.76 -23.93
C LEU A 257 22.58 -16.84 -23.87
N ALA A 258 23.15 -17.81 -23.15
CA ALA A 258 24.60 -17.91 -22.95
C ALA A 258 25.22 -16.61 -22.37
N MET A 259 24.59 -16.05 -21.34
CA MET A 259 25.06 -14.95 -20.49
C MET A 259 25.62 -13.77 -21.29
N PRO A 260 24.81 -13.11 -22.14
CA PRO A 260 25.27 -11.92 -22.83
C PRO A 260 25.63 -10.83 -21.81
N LEU A 261 26.58 -9.97 -22.16
CA LEU A 261 27.17 -8.98 -21.23
C LEU A 261 26.10 -8.19 -20.46
N TRP A 262 25.06 -7.71 -21.14
CA TRP A 262 24.00 -6.92 -20.51
C TRP A 262 23.18 -7.71 -19.47
N VAL A 263 22.96 -9.02 -19.66
CA VAL A 263 22.30 -9.88 -18.66
C VAL A 263 23.23 -10.11 -17.47
N ALA A 264 24.51 -10.36 -17.72
CA ALA A 264 25.50 -10.53 -16.66
C ALA A 264 25.63 -9.27 -15.79
N VAL A 265 25.66 -8.08 -16.41
CA VAL A 265 25.66 -6.80 -15.71
C VAL A 265 24.35 -6.60 -14.94
N ALA A 266 23.20 -6.84 -15.58
CA ALA A 266 21.90 -6.68 -14.92
C ALA A 266 21.75 -7.60 -13.71
N HIS A 267 22.17 -8.87 -13.82
CA HIS A 267 22.17 -9.83 -12.72
C HIS A 267 23.03 -9.34 -11.54
N ASN A 268 24.26 -8.88 -11.81
CA ASN A 268 25.12 -8.32 -10.76
C ASN A 268 24.52 -7.07 -10.08
N VAL A 269 23.89 -6.18 -10.87
CA VAL A 269 23.29 -4.95 -10.35
C VAL A 269 22.06 -5.26 -9.49
N VAL A 270 21.17 -6.14 -9.95
CA VAL A 270 19.98 -6.54 -9.19
C VAL A 270 20.38 -7.31 -7.92
N ALA A 271 21.40 -8.17 -7.98
CA ALA A 271 21.99 -8.81 -6.81
C ALA A 271 22.49 -7.80 -5.77
N ALA A 272 23.19 -6.74 -6.19
CA ALA A 272 23.63 -5.66 -5.30
C ALA A 272 22.43 -4.89 -4.68
N LEU A 273 21.36 -4.69 -5.46
CA LEU A 273 20.16 -3.99 -5.03
C LEU A 273 19.30 -4.81 -4.05
N LEU A 274 19.32 -6.14 -4.11
CA LEU A 274 18.59 -7.04 -3.18
C LEU A 274 18.97 -6.81 -1.70
N MET A 275 20.19 -6.33 -1.43
CA MET A 275 20.64 -6.05 -0.07
C MET A 275 19.95 -4.80 0.54
N LEU A 276 19.56 -3.80 -0.27
CA LEU A 276 18.96 -2.54 0.20
C LEU A 276 17.62 -2.75 0.94
N PRO A 277 16.64 -3.51 0.42
CA PRO A 277 15.42 -3.79 1.17
C PRO A 277 15.68 -4.63 2.43
N LEU A 278 16.65 -5.55 2.43
CA LEU A 278 17.04 -6.29 3.65
C LEU A 278 17.62 -5.35 4.72
N ILE A 279 18.52 -4.46 4.33
CA ILE A 279 19.04 -3.39 5.20
C ILE A 279 17.89 -2.55 5.75
N SER A 280 16.92 -2.19 4.91
CA SER A 280 15.73 -1.42 5.33
C SER A 280 14.89 -2.17 6.36
N ILE A 281 14.65 -3.47 6.14
CA ILE A 281 13.90 -4.32 7.08
C ILE A 281 14.63 -4.41 8.43
N VAL A 282 15.94 -4.67 8.42
CA VAL A 282 16.76 -4.71 9.65
C VAL A 282 16.75 -3.36 10.34
N PHE A 283 16.91 -2.27 9.59
CA PHE A 283 16.87 -0.91 10.12
C PHE A 283 15.52 -0.60 10.78
N TYR A 284 14.41 -0.71 10.07
CA TYR A 284 13.08 -0.40 10.62
C TYR A 284 12.58 -1.40 11.67
N SER A 285 13.24 -2.56 11.80
CA SER A 285 13.04 -3.47 12.93
C SER A 285 13.69 -2.95 14.23
N ARG A 286 14.83 -2.25 14.11
CA ARG A 286 15.62 -1.71 15.24
C ARG A 286 15.28 -0.25 15.57
N TYR A 287 14.79 0.50 14.60
CA TYR A 287 14.50 1.93 14.73
C TYR A 287 13.01 2.23 14.44
N GLY A 288 12.44 3.19 15.15
CA GLY A 288 11.08 3.72 14.97
C GLY A 288 11.10 5.17 14.49
N PHE A 289 9.92 5.76 14.24
CA PHE A 289 9.81 7.17 13.87
C PHE A 289 9.26 7.99 15.04
N VAL A 290 9.83 9.16 15.28
CA VAL A 290 9.24 10.19 16.14
C VAL A 290 7.98 10.68 15.45
N ALA A 291 6.84 10.53 16.11
CA ALA A 291 5.66 11.27 15.70
C ALA A 291 6.02 12.76 15.77
N VAL A 292 5.96 13.47 14.64
CA VAL A 292 6.06 14.94 14.65
C VAL A 292 5.11 15.42 15.75
N PRO A 293 5.59 16.14 16.78
CA PRO A 293 4.72 16.59 17.85
C PRO A 293 3.65 17.43 17.17
N LYS A 294 2.38 17.01 17.27
CA LYS A 294 1.31 18.00 17.18
C LYS A 294 1.66 19.10 18.18
N PRO A 295 1.49 20.39 17.83
CA PRO A 295 1.75 21.46 18.78
C PRO A 295 1.08 21.10 20.10
N LYS A 296 1.88 21.00 21.16
CA LYS A 296 1.38 20.73 22.50
C LYS A 296 0.24 21.71 22.75
N PRO A 297 -0.94 21.26 23.20
CA PRO A 297 -1.83 22.16 23.91
C PRO A 297 -0.99 22.79 25.01
N ILE A 298 -1.06 24.12 25.12
CA ILE A 298 -0.43 24.89 26.19
C ILE A 298 -0.73 24.14 27.49
N ALA A 299 0.31 23.81 28.25
CA ALA A 299 0.17 23.16 29.53
C ALA A 299 -0.66 24.09 30.42
N GLU A 300 -1.92 23.73 30.59
CA GLU A 300 -2.77 24.32 31.60
C GLU A 300 -2.19 23.89 32.95
N GLU A 301 -1.68 24.89 33.65
CA GLU A 301 -1.17 24.82 35.00
C GLU A 301 -2.19 24.08 35.87
N LYS A 302 -1.73 23.03 36.58
CA LYS A 302 -2.55 22.26 37.53
C LYS A 302 -3.22 23.21 38.53
N ARG A 303 -4.48 23.59 38.29
CA ARG A 303 -5.38 23.98 39.36
C ARG A 303 -5.92 22.70 39.99
N GLN A 304 -5.53 22.48 41.25
CA GLN A 304 -6.22 21.53 42.11
C GLN A 304 -7.71 21.92 42.19
N PRO A 305 -8.64 20.95 42.15
CA PRO A 305 -10.03 21.24 42.39
C PRO A 305 -10.20 21.55 43.88
N VAL A 306 -10.42 22.82 44.20
CA VAL A 306 -11.10 23.19 45.44
C VAL A 306 -12.55 22.81 45.21
N ILE A 307 -13.00 21.77 45.91
CA ILE A 307 -14.41 21.41 46.02
C ILE A 307 -15.06 22.52 46.84
N ASP A 308 -15.75 23.44 46.17
CA ASP A 308 -16.73 24.29 46.84
C ASP A 308 -18.12 23.71 46.58
N SER A 309 -18.61 23.00 47.59
CA SER A 309 -19.92 22.37 47.64
C SER A 309 -21.01 23.40 47.98
N SER A 310 -21.20 24.39 47.12
CA SER A 310 -22.39 25.24 47.16
C SER A 310 -22.60 26.02 45.87
N ILE A 311 -23.16 25.37 44.86
CA ILE A 311 -23.91 26.08 43.81
C ILE A 311 -25.28 25.39 43.70
N PRO A 312 -26.40 26.11 43.90
CA PRO A 312 -27.73 25.53 43.78
C PRO A 312 -28.00 25.06 42.34
N LEU A 313 -28.61 23.88 42.21
CA LEU A 313 -29.17 23.37 40.96
C LEU A 313 -30.21 24.37 40.43
N THR A 314 -29.88 25.10 39.36
CA THR A 314 -30.90 25.76 38.53
C THR A 314 -31.43 24.79 37.45
N PRO A 315 -32.73 24.85 37.13
CA PRO A 315 -33.34 23.91 36.19
C PRO A 315 -32.79 24.08 34.78
N VAL A 316 -32.61 22.96 34.07
CA VAL A 316 -32.25 22.90 32.65
C VAL A 316 -33.26 23.72 31.84
N GLU A 317 -32.80 24.84 31.29
CA GLU A 317 -33.58 25.67 30.39
C GLU A 317 -33.73 24.95 29.04
N LYS A 318 -34.97 24.84 28.56
CA LYS A 318 -35.31 24.20 27.28
C LYS A 318 -34.54 24.85 26.14
N PHE A 319 -33.79 24.04 25.39
CA PHE A 319 -33.17 24.44 24.13
C PHE A 319 -34.25 24.97 23.17
N VAL A 320 -34.07 26.20 22.69
CA VAL A 320 -34.81 26.73 21.55
C VAL A 320 -34.21 26.11 20.29
N GLU A 321 -35.04 25.33 19.60
CA GLU A 321 -34.76 24.60 18.37
C GLU A 321 -34.54 25.60 17.22
N ALA A 322 -33.31 25.72 16.73
CA ALA A 322 -33.06 26.42 15.47
C ALA A 322 -33.44 25.46 14.31
N PRO A 323 -34.32 25.85 13.38
CA PRO A 323 -34.79 24.96 12.33
C PRO A 323 -33.64 24.57 11.40
N TYR A 324 -33.47 23.27 11.19
CA TYR A 324 -32.63 22.71 10.14
C TYR A 324 -33.18 23.13 8.78
N ILE A 325 -32.38 23.91 8.04
CA ILE A 325 -32.66 24.21 6.64
C ILE A 325 -32.01 23.08 5.83
N GLU A 326 -32.84 22.15 5.36
CA GLU A 326 -32.41 21.16 4.40
C GLU A 326 -31.87 21.89 3.15
N PRO A 327 -30.65 21.57 2.67
CA PRO A 327 -30.08 22.29 1.54
C PRO A 327 -30.98 22.14 0.31
N GLU A 328 -31.30 23.26 -0.34
CA GLU A 328 -32.10 23.32 -1.57
C GLU A 328 -31.62 22.27 -2.59
N PRO A 329 -32.53 21.55 -3.28
CA PRO A 329 -32.19 20.48 -4.23
C PRO A 329 -31.18 20.90 -5.29
N GLU A 330 -31.25 22.16 -5.73
CA GLU A 330 -30.34 22.76 -6.71
C GLU A 330 -28.88 22.81 -6.18
N SER A 331 -28.69 23.16 -4.90
CA SER A 331 -27.37 23.20 -4.27
C SER A 331 -26.76 21.80 -4.10
N LEU A 332 -27.60 20.79 -3.84
CA LEU A 332 -27.21 19.40 -3.64
C LEU A 332 -26.83 18.74 -4.97
N TYR A 333 -27.62 18.99 -6.02
CA TYR A 333 -27.31 18.55 -7.37
C TYR A 333 -26.00 19.17 -7.90
N LEU A 334 -25.77 20.47 -7.69
CA LEU A 334 -24.51 21.12 -8.09
C LEU A 334 -23.30 20.54 -7.36
N ARG A 335 -23.45 20.22 -6.07
CA ARG A 335 -22.41 19.52 -5.30
C ARG A 335 -22.16 18.11 -5.83
N LEU A 336 -23.20 17.33 -6.09
CA LEU A 336 -23.06 16.00 -6.70
C LEU A 336 -22.37 16.06 -8.07
N LYS A 337 -22.78 16.99 -8.94
CA LYS A 337 -22.15 17.23 -10.25
C LYS A 337 -20.65 17.50 -10.11
N SER A 338 -20.28 18.39 -9.20
CA SER A 338 -18.89 18.78 -8.96
C SER A 338 -18.05 17.59 -8.44
N GLN A 339 -18.56 16.89 -7.44
CA GLN A 339 -17.82 15.83 -6.76
C GLN A 339 -17.73 14.55 -7.61
N LEU A 340 -18.75 14.22 -8.41
CA LEU A 340 -18.72 13.07 -9.31
C LEU A 340 -17.91 13.32 -10.59
N LYS A 341 -17.24 14.47 -10.77
CA LYS A 341 -16.48 14.82 -11.97
C LYS A 341 -15.52 13.71 -12.42
N ARG A 342 -14.82 13.06 -11.49
CA ARG A 342 -13.89 11.95 -11.81
C ARG A 342 -14.61 10.69 -12.26
N THR A 343 -15.68 10.29 -11.56
CA THR A 343 -16.52 9.14 -11.95
C THR A 343 -17.17 9.40 -13.31
N ARG A 344 -17.66 10.62 -13.53
CA ARG A 344 -18.18 11.08 -14.81
C ARG A 344 -17.10 11.13 -15.88
N SER A 345 -15.82 11.41 -15.60
CA SER A 345 -14.78 11.30 -16.63
C SER A 345 -14.50 9.84 -17.02
N GLY A 346 -14.60 8.90 -16.07
CA GLY A 346 -14.48 7.46 -16.34
C GLY A 346 -15.65 6.91 -17.16
N LEU A 347 -16.88 7.31 -16.82
CA LEU A 347 -18.08 6.99 -17.60
C LEU A 347 -18.28 7.88 -18.83
N GLY A 348 -17.64 9.05 -18.86
CA GLY A 348 -17.82 10.10 -19.86
C GLY A 348 -17.08 9.82 -21.16
N GLY A 349 -16.15 8.85 -21.17
CA GLY A 349 -15.65 8.23 -22.39
C GLY A 349 -16.79 7.63 -23.24
N VAL A 350 -17.85 7.11 -22.59
CA VAL A 350 -19.08 6.66 -23.26
C VAL A 350 -19.75 7.82 -24.00
N LEU A 351 -19.94 8.97 -23.34
CA LEU A 351 -20.74 10.09 -23.85
C LEU A 351 -20.00 10.98 -24.85
N ALA A 352 -18.68 11.15 -24.66
CA ALA A 352 -17.84 11.94 -25.56
C ALA A 352 -17.69 11.26 -26.94
N ASN A 353 -17.56 9.93 -26.96
CA ASN A 353 -17.46 9.17 -28.21
C ASN A 353 -18.81 9.06 -28.94
N LEU A 354 -19.94 9.00 -28.21
CA LEU A 354 -21.29 9.00 -28.76
C LEU A 354 -21.70 10.31 -29.45
N SER A 355 -20.99 11.42 -29.17
CA SER A 355 -21.29 12.75 -29.72
C SER A 355 -20.51 13.07 -31.01
N ILE A 356 -19.45 12.31 -31.32
CA ILE A 356 -18.62 12.50 -32.50
C ILE A 356 -19.13 11.53 -33.56
N GLY A 357 -19.92 12.05 -34.51
CA GLY A 357 -20.73 11.28 -35.48
C GLY A 357 -19.97 10.32 -36.41
N GLN A 358 -19.37 9.27 -35.86
CA GLN A 358 -18.95 8.11 -36.63
C GLN A 358 -20.16 7.20 -36.84
N LYS A 359 -20.49 6.99 -38.11
CA LYS A 359 -21.40 5.96 -38.60
C LYS A 359 -20.79 4.57 -38.33
N GLY A 360 -20.72 4.17 -37.06
CA GLY A 360 -20.42 2.80 -36.68
C GLY A 360 -21.67 1.93 -36.85
N LEU A 361 -21.49 0.66 -37.23
CA LEU A 361 -22.57 -0.32 -37.20
C LEU A 361 -22.97 -0.53 -35.73
N GLY A 362 -24.28 -0.62 -35.43
CA GLY A 362 -24.79 -0.60 -34.05
C GLY A 362 -24.17 -1.61 -33.08
N ASP A 363 -23.63 -2.72 -33.59
CA ASP A 363 -22.95 -3.74 -32.79
C ASP A 363 -21.57 -3.27 -32.28
N ASP A 364 -20.82 -2.51 -33.07
CA ASP A 364 -19.51 -1.96 -32.68
C ASP A 364 -19.67 -0.93 -31.54
N LEU A 365 -20.74 -0.12 -31.61
CA LEU A 365 -21.04 0.90 -30.61
C LEU A 365 -21.44 0.29 -29.26
N LEU A 366 -22.24 -0.78 -29.28
CA LEU A 366 -22.58 -1.51 -28.05
C LEU A 366 -21.33 -2.11 -27.40
N GLY A 367 -20.38 -2.61 -28.19
CA GLY A 367 -19.08 -3.08 -27.69
C GLY A 367 -18.25 -1.99 -27.02
N GLU A 368 -18.24 -0.77 -27.56
CA GLU A 368 -17.58 0.37 -26.91
C GLU A 368 -18.26 0.78 -25.60
N ILE A 369 -19.60 0.81 -25.58
CA ILE A 369 -20.36 1.08 -24.36
C ILE A 369 -20.03 0.01 -23.31
N GLU A 370 -20.03 -1.27 -23.68
CA GLU A 370 -19.68 -2.38 -22.80
C GLU A 370 -18.28 -2.21 -22.21
N ALA A 371 -17.28 -1.96 -23.05
CA ALA A 371 -15.89 -1.77 -22.61
C ALA A 371 -15.76 -0.62 -21.61
N ASN A 372 -16.41 0.51 -21.89
CA ASN A 372 -16.36 1.69 -21.02
C ASN A 372 -17.09 1.47 -19.67
N LEU A 373 -18.25 0.81 -19.68
CA LEU A 373 -18.96 0.45 -18.45
C LEU A 373 -18.12 -0.50 -17.58
N LEU A 374 -17.42 -1.45 -18.20
CA LEU A 374 -16.46 -2.32 -17.49
C LEU A 374 -15.27 -1.52 -16.92
N MET A 375 -14.68 -0.60 -17.69
CA MET A 375 -13.59 0.26 -17.22
C MET A 375 -14.00 1.14 -16.02
N ALA A 376 -15.27 1.55 -15.97
CA ALA A 376 -15.83 2.30 -14.85
C ALA A 376 -16.17 1.44 -13.61
N ASP A 377 -15.80 0.15 -13.60
CA ASP A 377 -16.01 -0.82 -12.52
C ASP A 377 -17.50 -1.18 -12.27
N LEU A 378 -18.38 -1.13 -13.29
CA LEU A 378 -19.78 -1.60 -13.15
C LEU A 378 -19.90 -3.10 -12.90
N GLY A 379 -18.88 -3.89 -13.27
CA GLY A 379 -18.89 -5.33 -13.18
C GLY A 379 -19.58 -6.00 -14.37
N VAL A 380 -19.16 -7.24 -14.66
CA VAL A 380 -19.59 -7.99 -15.85
C VAL A 380 -21.10 -8.18 -15.86
N ASP A 381 -21.68 -8.67 -14.77
CA ASP A 381 -23.11 -9.02 -14.72
C ASP A 381 -24.03 -7.81 -14.91
N ALA A 382 -23.68 -6.66 -14.32
CA ALA A 382 -24.46 -5.43 -14.48
C ALA A 382 -24.30 -4.87 -15.91
N THR A 383 -23.08 -4.84 -16.44
CA THR A 383 -22.82 -4.37 -17.81
C THR A 383 -23.53 -5.24 -18.84
N SER A 384 -23.38 -6.56 -18.79
CA SER A 384 -24.04 -7.46 -19.73
C SER A 384 -25.57 -7.36 -19.65
N ALA A 385 -26.13 -7.16 -18.45
CA ALA A 385 -27.57 -6.91 -18.29
C ALA A 385 -28.01 -5.60 -18.97
N ILE A 386 -27.21 -4.53 -18.88
CA ILE A 386 -27.48 -3.25 -19.54
C ILE A 386 -27.42 -3.43 -21.07
N ILE A 387 -26.32 -4.00 -21.58
CA ILE A 387 -26.12 -4.19 -23.03
C ILE A 387 -27.24 -5.04 -23.63
N ASN A 388 -27.57 -6.18 -23.01
CA ASN A 388 -28.66 -7.03 -23.48
C ASN A 388 -30.00 -6.31 -23.55
N ARG A 389 -30.30 -5.44 -22.57
CA ARG A 389 -31.54 -4.65 -22.57
C ARG A 389 -31.54 -3.54 -23.60
N LEU A 390 -30.39 -2.90 -23.83
CA LEU A 390 -30.23 -1.93 -24.93
C LEU A 390 -30.45 -2.60 -26.28
N THR A 391 -29.84 -3.75 -26.52
CA THR A 391 -30.04 -4.54 -27.76
C THR A 391 -31.49 -4.98 -27.95
N GLN A 392 -32.22 -5.28 -26.87
CA GLN A 392 -33.63 -5.67 -26.95
C GLN A 392 -34.58 -4.50 -27.16
N ARG A 393 -34.29 -3.32 -26.61
CA ARG A 393 -35.18 -2.15 -26.64
C ARG A 393 -34.97 -1.23 -27.84
N LEU A 394 -33.78 -1.24 -28.42
CA LEU A 394 -33.43 -0.33 -29.51
C LEU A 394 -33.34 -1.10 -30.82
N GLU A 395 -34.04 -0.61 -31.83
CA GLU A 395 -33.84 -1.07 -33.20
C GLU A 395 -32.50 -0.55 -33.76
N LYS A 396 -31.96 -1.24 -34.79
CA LYS A 396 -30.66 -0.86 -35.40
C LYS A 396 -30.58 0.61 -35.84
N HIS A 397 -31.71 1.21 -36.23
CA HIS A 397 -31.76 2.61 -36.63
C HIS A 397 -31.74 3.59 -35.42
N GLN A 398 -32.26 3.17 -34.27
CA GLN A 398 -32.27 3.94 -33.01
C GLN A 398 -30.94 3.86 -32.27
N LEU A 399 -30.15 2.79 -32.48
CA LEU A 399 -28.77 2.71 -32.00
C LEU A 399 -27.87 3.82 -32.58
N ASN A 400 -28.24 4.36 -33.75
CA ASN A 400 -27.54 5.48 -34.39
C ASN A 400 -28.05 6.85 -33.93
N ASP A 401 -29.11 6.91 -33.13
CA ASP A 401 -29.61 8.13 -32.51
C ASP A 401 -29.02 8.30 -31.10
N SER A 402 -28.04 9.19 -31.01
CA SER A 402 -27.30 9.46 -29.77
C SER A 402 -28.20 9.90 -28.62
N GLU A 403 -29.25 10.69 -28.89
CA GLU A 403 -30.15 11.17 -27.84
C GLU A 403 -31.02 10.04 -27.28
N THR A 404 -31.63 9.23 -28.16
CA THR A 404 -32.44 8.07 -27.77
C THR A 404 -31.60 7.01 -27.05
N LEU A 405 -30.39 6.75 -27.52
CA LEU A 405 -29.48 5.79 -26.89
C LEU A 405 -29.05 6.23 -25.49
N ILE A 406 -28.67 7.51 -25.31
CA ILE A 406 -28.31 8.07 -23.99
C ILE A 406 -29.49 8.03 -23.04
N ALA A 407 -30.69 8.42 -23.51
CA ALA A 407 -31.90 8.37 -22.71
C ALA A 407 -32.22 6.94 -22.24
N THR A 408 -32.08 5.95 -23.14
CA THR A 408 -32.34 4.54 -22.83
C THR A 408 -31.28 3.98 -21.87
N LEU A 409 -29.99 4.28 -22.08
CA LEU A 409 -28.92 3.89 -21.16
C LEU A 409 -29.15 4.46 -19.75
N LYS A 410 -29.56 5.73 -19.66
CA LYS A 410 -29.91 6.38 -18.39
C LYS A 410 -31.05 5.63 -17.68
N GLN A 411 -32.09 5.25 -18.40
CA GLN A 411 -33.21 4.46 -17.86
C GLN A 411 -32.75 3.09 -17.36
N GLU A 412 -31.87 2.41 -18.09
CA GLU A 412 -31.36 1.09 -17.66
C GLU A 412 -30.50 1.17 -16.40
N LEU A 413 -29.60 2.15 -16.32
CA LEU A 413 -28.80 2.41 -15.13
C LEU A 413 -29.70 2.74 -13.92
N LEU A 414 -30.71 3.59 -14.13
CA LEU A 414 -31.68 3.92 -13.10
C LEU A 414 -32.47 2.68 -12.63
N SER A 415 -32.85 1.79 -13.55
CA SER A 415 -33.60 0.57 -13.22
C SER A 415 -32.83 -0.37 -12.27
N ILE A 416 -31.50 -0.34 -12.33
CA ILE A 416 -30.62 -1.13 -11.45
C ILE A 416 -30.55 -0.51 -10.05
N LEU A 417 -30.48 0.82 -9.96
CA LEU A 417 -30.28 1.52 -8.69
C LEU A 417 -31.58 1.80 -7.92
N LYS A 418 -32.69 2.04 -8.63
CA LYS A 418 -33.97 2.43 -8.02
C LYS A 418 -34.46 1.46 -6.92
N PRO A 419 -34.34 0.13 -7.06
CA PRO A 419 -34.73 -0.80 -5.99
C PRO A 419 -33.89 -0.70 -4.71
N CYS A 420 -32.70 -0.11 -4.77
CA CYS A 420 -31.82 0.07 -3.61
C CYS A 420 -31.84 1.51 -3.08
N SER A 421 -32.66 2.40 -3.66
CA SER A 421 -32.73 3.82 -3.32
C SER A 421 -33.73 4.09 -2.21
N GLU A 422 -33.44 3.58 -1.01
CA GLU A 422 -34.31 3.74 0.17
C GLU A 422 -33.59 4.50 1.30
N PRO A 423 -34.11 5.67 1.71
CA PRO A 423 -33.57 6.42 2.85
C PRO A 423 -33.63 5.62 4.16
N LEU A 424 -32.77 5.96 5.12
CA LEU A 424 -32.84 5.39 6.47
C LEU A 424 -34.08 5.95 7.19
N HIS A 425 -34.96 5.07 7.65
CA HIS A 425 -36.12 5.44 8.47
C HIS A 425 -35.87 5.11 9.94
N ILE A 426 -35.93 6.12 10.80
CA ILE A 426 -35.82 5.96 12.26
C ILE A 426 -37.22 6.18 12.85
N PRO A 427 -37.95 5.12 13.23
CA PRO A 427 -39.27 5.25 13.82
C PRO A 427 -39.19 5.87 15.22
N LYS A 428 -40.29 6.48 15.68
CA LYS A 428 -40.43 6.87 17.09
C LYS A 428 -40.68 5.61 17.91
N GLN A 429 -39.84 5.37 18.91
CA GLN A 429 -39.89 4.20 19.78
C GLN A 429 -39.29 4.52 21.16
N ASP A 430 -39.66 3.74 22.18
CA ASP A 430 -39.23 3.95 23.57
C ASP A 430 -37.77 3.52 23.81
N LYS A 431 -37.24 2.62 22.99
CA LYS A 431 -35.84 2.14 23.04
C LYS A 431 -34.98 2.86 22.01
N PRO A 432 -33.67 3.05 22.25
CA PRO A 432 -32.78 3.66 21.27
C PRO A 432 -32.75 2.85 19.96
N PHE A 433 -32.84 3.54 18.82
CA PHE A 433 -32.57 2.94 17.51
C PHE A 433 -31.06 2.68 17.39
N VAL A 434 -30.67 1.41 17.32
CA VAL A 434 -29.26 0.99 17.33
C VAL A 434 -28.74 0.79 15.90
N ILE A 435 -27.79 1.63 15.50
CA ILE A 435 -27.06 1.54 14.22
C ILE A 435 -25.69 0.92 14.48
N LEU A 436 -25.46 -0.28 13.96
CA LEU A 436 -24.16 -0.95 14.00
C LEU A 436 -23.39 -0.67 12.70
N VAL A 437 -22.30 0.10 12.78
CA VAL A 437 -21.51 0.48 11.61
C VAL A 437 -20.35 -0.50 11.43
N VAL A 438 -20.33 -1.19 10.29
CA VAL A 438 -19.35 -2.24 9.96
C VAL A 438 -18.60 -1.91 8.67
N GLY A 439 -17.52 -2.64 8.41
CA GLY A 439 -16.70 -2.46 7.21
C GLY A 439 -15.20 -2.43 7.49
N VAL A 440 -14.39 -2.35 6.44
CA VAL A 440 -12.95 -2.51 6.56
C VAL A 440 -12.24 -1.24 7.05
N ASN A 441 -11.00 -1.39 7.52
CA ASN A 441 -10.16 -0.26 7.88
C ASN A 441 -9.87 0.61 6.65
N GLY A 442 -10.00 1.92 6.81
CA GLY A 442 -9.79 2.88 5.73
C GLY A 442 -11.00 3.10 4.81
N ALA A 443 -12.09 2.34 4.97
CA ALA A 443 -13.33 2.55 4.21
C ALA A 443 -14.12 3.80 4.63
N GLY A 444 -13.75 4.43 5.75
CA GLY A 444 -14.37 5.68 6.21
C GLY A 444 -15.36 5.55 7.38
N LYS A 445 -15.50 4.38 8.03
CA LYS A 445 -16.44 4.12 9.14
C LYS A 445 -16.57 5.24 10.17
N THR A 446 -15.50 5.53 10.93
CA THR A 446 -15.52 6.53 12.00
C THR A 446 -15.86 7.93 11.49
N THR A 447 -15.45 8.26 10.26
CA THR A 447 -15.81 9.53 9.60
C THR A 447 -17.30 9.55 9.24
N THR A 448 -17.84 8.47 8.67
CA THR A 448 -19.27 8.32 8.38
C THR A 448 -20.11 8.42 9.65
N ILE A 449 -19.67 7.79 10.75
CA ILE A 449 -20.34 7.89 12.06
C ILE A 449 -20.42 9.34 12.51
N GLY A 450 -19.31 10.08 12.47
CA GLY A 450 -19.28 11.49 12.87
C GLY A 450 -20.22 12.37 12.04
N LYS A 451 -20.23 12.19 10.71
CA LYS A 451 -21.13 12.93 9.80
C LYS A 451 -22.60 12.56 10.03
N LEU A 452 -22.90 11.27 10.16
CA LEU A 452 -24.25 10.77 10.42
C LEU A 452 -24.77 11.28 11.77
N ALA A 453 -23.95 11.25 12.81
CA ALA A 453 -24.33 11.72 14.14
C ALA A 453 -24.74 13.19 14.15
N LYS A 454 -23.97 14.06 13.48
CA LYS A 454 -24.33 15.48 13.32
C LYS A 454 -25.60 15.66 12.48
N ARG A 455 -25.76 14.88 11.39
CA ARG A 455 -26.97 14.93 10.54
C ARG A 455 -28.22 14.58 11.34
N LEU A 456 -28.18 13.48 12.10
CA LEU A 456 -29.31 13.06 12.95
C LEU A 456 -29.59 14.06 14.07
N GLN A 457 -28.55 14.63 14.68
CA GLN A 457 -28.71 15.71 15.66
C GLN A 457 -29.39 16.95 15.05
N ALA A 458 -29.02 17.33 13.83
CA ALA A 458 -29.65 18.42 13.11
C ALA A 458 -31.12 18.12 12.75
N GLN A 459 -31.49 16.85 12.58
CA GLN A 459 -32.87 16.40 12.40
C GLN A 459 -33.66 16.32 13.73
N GLY A 460 -33.08 16.76 14.85
CA GLY A 460 -33.73 16.78 16.17
C GLY A 460 -33.62 15.48 16.97
N HIS A 461 -32.86 14.48 16.48
CA HIS A 461 -32.63 13.26 17.26
C HIS A 461 -31.57 13.47 18.33
N SER A 462 -31.81 12.96 19.54
CA SER A 462 -30.75 12.77 20.52
C SER A 462 -29.88 11.56 20.11
N VAL A 463 -28.56 11.76 20.04
CA VAL A 463 -27.60 10.76 19.56
C VAL A 463 -26.60 10.40 20.65
N MET A 464 -26.16 9.14 20.69
CA MET A 464 -25.03 8.66 21.47
C MET A 464 -24.11 7.82 20.58
N LEU A 465 -22.80 7.84 20.86
CA LEU A 465 -21.81 7.05 20.13
C LEU A 465 -21.22 5.95 21.02
N ALA A 466 -20.94 4.78 20.45
CA ALA A 466 -20.19 3.71 21.11
C ALA A 466 -18.86 3.45 20.40
N ALA A 467 -17.75 3.54 21.13
CA ALA A 467 -16.40 3.34 20.62
C ALA A 467 -16.01 1.85 20.59
N GLY A 468 -16.67 1.06 19.74
CA GLY A 468 -16.44 -0.38 19.64
C GLY A 468 -15.23 -0.82 18.82
N ASP A 469 -14.50 0.08 18.12
CA ASP A 469 -13.15 -0.23 17.56
C ASP A 469 -12.07 -0.14 18.68
N THR A 470 -12.22 -0.99 19.69
CA THR A 470 -11.40 -1.01 20.91
C THR A 470 -9.96 -1.42 20.64
N PHE A 471 -9.69 -2.10 19.52
CA PHE A 471 -8.35 -2.53 19.13
C PHE A 471 -7.47 -1.34 18.72
N ARG A 472 -8.06 -0.27 18.18
CA ARG A 472 -7.33 0.90 17.70
C ARG A 472 -7.56 2.06 18.66
N ALA A 473 -6.59 2.33 19.55
CA ALA A 473 -6.62 3.50 20.44
C ALA A 473 -6.96 4.80 19.70
N ALA A 474 -6.37 5.01 18.53
CA ALA A 474 -6.64 6.19 17.70
C ALA A 474 -8.07 6.26 17.13
N ALA A 475 -8.77 5.12 16.96
CA ALA A 475 -10.17 5.12 16.51
C ALA A 475 -11.10 5.54 17.65
N VAL A 476 -10.84 5.07 18.86
CA VAL A 476 -11.54 5.52 20.09
C VAL A 476 -11.34 7.03 20.28
N GLU A 477 -10.09 7.50 20.26
CA GLU A 477 -9.77 8.93 20.40
C GLU A 477 -10.43 9.76 19.28
N GLN A 478 -10.38 9.28 18.04
CA GLN A 478 -11.02 9.97 16.91
C GLN A 478 -12.53 10.09 17.11
N LEU A 479 -13.21 9.03 17.56
CA LEU A 479 -14.65 9.06 17.82
C LEU A 479 -14.99 9.97 19.01
N GLN A 480 -14.16 10.01 20.05
CA GLN A 480 -14.30 10.94 21.17
C GLN A 480 -14.19 12.39 20.73
N VAL A 481 -13.20 12.73 19.90
CA VAL A 481 -13.07 14.08 19.31
C VAL A 481 -14.30 14.44 18.47
N TRP A 482 -14.88 13.49 17.73
CA TRP A 482 -16.13 13.68 17.01
C TRP A 482 -17.31 13.95 17.95
N GLY A 483 -17.39 13.22 19.07
CA GLY A 483 -18.39 13.44 20.11
C GLY A 483 -18.26 14.81 20.76
N GLU A 484 -17.07 15.15 21.26
CA GLU A 484 -16.76 16.43 21.90
C GLU A 484 -17.09 17.61 20.98
N ARG A 485 -16.65 17.56 19.72
CA ARG A 485 -16.89 18.64 18.75
C ARG A 485 -18.37 18.91 18.48
N ASN A 486 -19.23 17.89 18.57
CA ASN A 486 -20.66 18.00 18.30
C ASN A 486 -21.53 17.91 19.57
N HIS A 487 -20.90 17.92 20.76
CA HIS A 487 -21.58 17.74 22.06
C HIS A 487 -22.41 16.45 22.13
N ILE A 488 -21.90 15.36 21.57
CA ILE A 488 -22.53 14.04 21.53
C ILE A 488 -21.83 13.13 22.54
N PRO A 489 -22.57 12.50 23.48
CA PRO A 489 -21.98 11.59 24.46
C PRO A 489 -21.37 10.36 23.77
N VAL A 490 -20.15 10.00 24.19
CA VAL A 490 -19.42 8.82 23.69
C VAL A 490 -19.17 7.84 24.82
N VAL A 491 -19.58 6.60 24.64
CA VAL A 491 -19.27 5.49 25.54
C VAL A 491 -18.03 4.78 25.02
N ALA A 492 -16.98 4.76 25.84
CA ALA A 492 -15.70 4.16 25.53
C ALA A 492 -15.11 3.46 26.75
N GLN A 493 -14.31 2.43 26.52
CA GLN A 493 -13.51 1.75 27.54
C GLN A 493 -12.01 1.81 27.18
N HIS A 494 -11.16 1.16 27.97
CA HIS A 494 -9.72 1.10 27.71
C HIS A 494 -9.41 0.36 26.38
N THR A 495 -8.27 0.69 25.76
CA THR A 495 -7.83 0.02 24.53
C THR A 495 -7.65 -1.48 24.76
N GLY A 496 -8.17 -2.30 23.85
CA GLY A 496 -8.18 -3.77 23.97
C GLY A 496 -9.36 -4.35 24.74
N ALA A 497 -10.29 -3.50 25.21
CA ALA A 497 -11.55 -3.97 25.79
C ALA A 497 -12.39 -4.80 24.79
N ASP A 498 -13.28 -5.65 25.29
CA ASP A 498 -14.19 -6.42 24.45
C ASP A 498 -15.21 -5.51 23.76
N SER A 499 -15.22 -5.47 22.43
CA SER A 499 -16.10 -4.59 21.63
C SER A 499 -17.56 -4.77 21.99
N ALA A 500 -18.00 -6.01 22.19
CA ALA A 500 -19.38 -6.32 22.56
C ALA A 500 -19.77 -5.78 23.94
N SER A 501 -18.84 -5.77 24.90
CA SER A 501 -19.08 -5.16 26.22
C SER A 501 -19.22 -3.64 26.13
N VAL A 502 -18.37 -2.97 25.34
CA VAL A 502 -18.48 -1.51 25.13
C VAL A 502 -19.83 -1.14 24.52
N ILE A 503 -20.28 -1.89 23.52
CA ILE A 503 -21.55 -1.61 22.85
C ILE A 503 -22.73 -1.97 23.76
N TYR A 504 -22.65 -3.04 24.55
CA TYR A 504 -23.65 -3.40 25.54
C TYR A 504 -23.84 -2.29 26.59
N ASP A 505 -22.75 -1.76 27.14
CA ASP A 505 -22.79 -0.63 28.08
C ASP A 505 -23.37 0.62 27.43
N ALA A 506 -23.09 0.84 26.15
CA ALA A 506 -23.62 1.97 25.41
C ALA A 506 -25.13 1.87 25.17
N VAL A 507 -25.65 0.67 24.86
CA VAL A 507 -27.11 0.43 24.75
C VAL A 507 -27.80 0.70 26.08
N GLN A 508 -27.26 0.18 27.19
CA GLN A 508 -27.82 0.45 28.52
C GLN A 508 -27.77 1.95 28.89
N SER A 509 -26.65 2.62 28.62
CA SER A 509 -26.52 4.07 28.85
C SER A 509 -27.51 4.87 28.00
N ALA A 510 -27.73 4.48 26.74
CA ALA A 510 -28.70 5.12 25.85
C ALA A 510 -30.15 4.93 26.34
N GLN A 511 -30.51 3.71 26.78
CA GLN A 511 -31.81 3.41 27.40
C GLN A 511 -32.03 4.23 28.67
N ALA A 512 -31.06 4.25 29.59
CA ALA A 512 -31.18 4.97 30.86
C ALA A 512 -31.29 6.48 30.69
N LYS A 513 -30.71 7.04 29.63
CA LYS A 513 -30.74 8.48 29.31
C LYS A 513 -31.84 8.88 28.33
N GLY A 514 -32.66 7.93 27.86
CA GLY A 514 -33.73 8.19 26.89
C GLY A 514 -33.22 8.72 25.54
N VAL A 515 -32.03 8.29 25.10
CA VAL A 515 -31.44 8.71 23.82
C VAL A 515 -32.16 8.03 22.66
N ASN A 516 -32.45 8.77 21.58
CA ASN A 516 -33.21 8.24 20.45
C ASN A 516 -32.37 7.32 19.54
N VAL A 517 -31.10 7.65 19.30
CA VAL A 517 -30.24 6.89 18.37
C VAL A 517 -28.88 6.58 19.00
N LEU A 518 -28.47 5.32 18.94
CA LEU A 518 -27.12 4.87 19.28
C LEU A 518 -26.38 4.45 18.01
N ILE A 519 -25.22 5.04 17.75
CA ILE A 519 -24.36 4.65 16.63
C ILE A 519 -23.09 3.98 17.19
N ALA A 520 -22.89 2.70 16.85
CA ALA A 520 -21.78 1.90 17.32
C ALA A 520 -20.71 1.73 16.24
N ASP A 521 -19.47 2.17 16.52
CA ASP A 521 -18.30 1.87 15.70
C ASP A 521 -17.83 0.43 15.97
N THR A 522 -17.19 -0.20 14.99
CA THR A 522 -16.68 -1.57 15.10
C THR A 522 -15.29 -1.71 14.49
N ALA A 523 -14.57 -2.77 14.87
CA ALA A 523 -13.29 -3.10 14.25
C ALA A 523 -13.45 -3.40 12.74
N GLY A 524 -12.41 -3.13 11.94
CA GLY A 524 -12.44 -3.32 10.47
C GLY A 524 -11.32 -4.16 9.87
N ARG A 525 -10.70 -5.08 10.63
CA ARG A 525 -9.54 -5.86 10.19
C ARG A 525 -9.93 -7.07 9.34
N LEU A 526 -10.27 -6.87 8.06
CA LEU A 526 -10.72 -7.97 7.18
C LEU A 526 -9.64 -9.02 6.85
N GLN A 527 -8.36 -8.70 7.03
CA GLN A 527 -7.24 -9.63 6.78
C GLN A 527 -7.31 -10.88 7.69
N THR A 528 -8.02 -10.81 8.83
CA THR A 528 -8.34 -11.93 9.72
C THR A 528 -9.83 -12.29 9.60
N LYS A 529 -10.24 -12.75 8.42
CA LYS A 529 -11.65 -12.92 8.01
C LYS A 529 -12.51 -13.67 9.03
N SER A 530 -12.02 -14.75 9.64
CA SER A 530 -12.75 -15.52 10.66
C SER A 530 -12.99 -14.70 11.93
N ASN A 531 -11.91 -14.17 12.52
CA ASN A 531 -11.95 -13.53 13.83
C ASN A 531 -12.82 -12.26 13.84
N LEU A 532 -12.77 -11.46 12.77
CA LEU A 532 -13.61 -10.26 12.67
C LEU A 532 -15.10 -10.62 12.57
N MET A 533 -15.45 -11.62 11.75
CA MET A 533 -16.84 -12.00 11.55
C MET A 533 -17.44 -12.64 12.81
N ASP A 534 -16.64 -13.42 13.55
CA ASP A 534 -17.06 -13.99 14.83
C ASP A 534 -17.24 -12.91 15.91
N GLU A 535 -16.39 -11.89 15.93
CA GLU A 535 -16.54 -10.72 16.80
C GLU A 535 -17.84 -9.96 16.50
N LEU A 536 -18.14 -9.70 15.23
CA LEU A 536 -19.37 -9.01 14.83
C LEU A 536 -20.64 -9.83 15.12
N LYS A 537 -20.60 -11.15 14.91
CA LYS A 537 -21.68 -12.07 15.33
C LYS A 537 -21.87 -12.03 16.84
N LYS A 538 -20.78 -11.99 17.61
CA LYS A 538 -20.82 -11.87 19.07
C LYS A 538 -21.46 -10.55 19.50
N VAL A 539 -21.08 -9.43 18.88
CA VAL A 539 -21.68 -8.11 19.12
C VAL A 539 -23.19 -8.14 18.88
N LYS A 540 -23.63 -8.60 17.70
CA LYS A 540 -25.07 -8.72 17.36
C LYS A 540 -25.82 -9.56 18.39
N ARG A 541 -25.29 -10.73 18.75
CA ARG A 541 -25.89 -11.62 19.75
C ARG A 541 -26.00 -10.99 21.13
N ILE A 542 -25.00 -10.19 21.54
CA ILE A 542 -24.99 -9.56 22.87
C ILE A 542 -25.96 -8.38 22.94
N ILE A 543 -26.02 -7.56 21.89
CA ILE A 543 -27.01 -6.48 21.77
C ILE A 543 -28.44 -7.05 21.78
N GLY A 544 -28.66 -8.16 21.07
CA GLY A 544 -29.94 -8.86 21.04
C GLY A 544 -30.48 -9.27 22.42
N LYS A 545 -29.61 -9.44 23.44
CA LYS A 545 -30.06 -9.76 24.81
C LYS A 545 -30.75 -8.59 25.52
N LEU A 546 -30.48 -7.36 25.10
CA LEU A 546 -31.11 -6.15 25.65
C LEU A 546 -32.36 -5.77 24.84
N ASP A 547 -32.33 -6.08 23.56
CA ASP A 547 -33.41 -5.78 22.64
C ASP A 547 -33.37 -6.75 21.44
N ASP A 548 -34.38 -7.63 21.34
CA ASP A 548 -34.41 -8.68 20.31
C ASP A 548 -34.47 -8.14 18.88
N THR A 549 -34.89 -6.88 18.70
CA THR A 549 -34.91 -6.17 17.42
C THR A 549 -33.61 -5.44 17.09
N ALA A 550 -32.64 -5.39 18.01
CA ALA A 550 -31.38 -4.68 17.82
C ALA A 550 -30.23 -5.60 17.34
N PRO A 551 -29.31 -5.11 16.49
CA PRO A 551 -29.29 -3.77 15.89
C PRO A 551 -30.40 -3.58 14.84
N HIS A 552 -30.98 -2.39 14.82
CA HIS A 552 -32.09 -2.04 13.92
C HIS A 552 -31.57 -1.73 12.51
N GLU A 553 -30.36 -1.16 12.43
CA GLU A 553 -29.64 -0.96 11.18
C GLU A 553 -28.22 -1.54 11.31
N VAL A 554 -27.81 -2.38 10.36
CA VAL A 554 -26.42 -2.81 10.17
C VAL A 554 -25.89 -2.17 8.90
N LEU A 555 -25.11 -1.11 9.09
CA LEU A 555 -24.68 -0.20 8.03
C LEU A 555 -23.24 -0.53 7.60
N LEU A 556 -23.07 -1.10 6.41
CA LEU A 556 -21.75 -1.41 5.86
C LEU A 556 -21.18 -0.20 5.11
N VAL A 557 -20.00 0.26 5.54
CA VAL A 557 -19.26 1.33 4.86
C VAL A 557 -18.23 0.74 3.90
N LEU A 558 -18.35 1.11 2.62
CA LEU A 558 -17.51 0.68 1.50
C LEU A 558 -16.79 1.87 0.87
N ASP A 559 -15.58 1.63 0.38
CA ASP A 559 -14.79 2.60 -0.37
C ASP A 559 -15.05 2.41 -1.88
N ALA A 560 -15.62 3.43 -2.54
CA ALA A 560 -15.91 3.40 -3.97
C ALA A 560 -14.66 3.15 -4.83
N GLY A 561 -13.47 3.57 -4.37
CA GLY A 561 -12.21 3.37 -5.08
C GLY A 561 -11.72 1.93 -5.13
N THR A 562 -12.33 1.02 -4.35
CA THR A 562 -11.88 -0.38 -4.24
C THR A 562 -12.46 -1.31 -5.31
N GLY A 563 -13.39 -0.82 -6.15
CA GLY A 563 -13.97 -1.58 -7.27
C GLY A 563 -14.59 -2.91 -6.81
N GLN A 564 -14.34 -3.98 -7.56
CA GLN A 564 -14.89 -5.33 -7.29
C GLN A 564 -14.60 -5.89 -5.87
N ASN A 565 -13.60 -5.36 -5.17
CA ASN A 565 -13.36 -5.74 -3.77
C ASN A 565 -14.51 -5.32 -2.85
N ALA A 566 -15.25 -4.26 -3.18
CA ALA A 566 -16.41 -3.83 -2.40
C ALA A 566 -17.54 -4.85 -2.48
N LEU A 567 -17.73 -5.49 -3.64
CA LEU A 567 -18.74 -6.55 -3.83
C LEU A 567 -18.44 -7.77 -2.98
N SER A 568 -17.19 -8.25 -3.01
CA SER A 568 -16.76 -9.37 -2.15
C SER A 568 -16.90 -9.05 -0.66
N GLN A 569 -16.61 -7.81 -0.26
CA GLN A 569 -16.81 -7.35 1.11
C GLN A 569 -18.27 -7.36 1.51
N ALA A 570 -19.16 -6.78 0.70
CA ALA A 570 -20.59 -6.75 0.95
C ALA A 570 -21.15 -8.16 1.19
N LYS A 571 -20.78 -9.11 0.35
CA LYS A 571 -21.16 -10.52 0.51
C LYS A 571 -20.69 -11.10 1.85
N LEU A 572 -19.40 -10.96 2.19
CA LEU A 572 -18.83 -11.50 3.42
C LEU A 572 -19.46 -10.91 4.70
N PHE A 573 -19.69 -9.60 4.73
CA PHE A 573 -20.33 -8.95 5.88
C PHE A 573 -21.82 -9.32 5.97
N ASN A 574 -22.51 -9.45 4.83
CA ASN A 574 -23.92 -9.87 4.82
C ASN A 574 -24.11 -11.28 5.38
N GLU A 575 -23.24 -12.22 5.00
CA GLU A 575 -23.23 -13.59 5.55
C GLU A 575 -22.98 -13.61 7.07
N ALA A 576 -22.25 -12.63 7.61
CA ALA A 576 -21.89 -12.59 9.02
C ALA A 576 -22.94 -11.92 9.92
N VAL A 577 -23.47 -10.77 9.51
CA VAL A 577 -24.32 -9.93 10.37
C VAL A 577 -25.68 -9.56 9.79
N ALA A 578 -26.00 -9.98 8.56
CA ALA A 578 -27.19 -9.58 7.81
C ALA A 578 -27.31 -8.04 7.70
N LEU A 579 -26.76 -7.51 6.62
CA LEU A 579 -26.72 -6.07 6.37
C LEU A 579 -28.11 -5.54 6.01
N THR A 580 -28.42 -4.33 6.47
CA THR A 580 -29.69 -3.65 6.17
C THR A 580 -29.49 -2.34 5.42
N GLY A 581 -28.24 -1.84 5.36
CA GLY A 581 -27.90 -0.65 4.61
C GLY A 581 -26.44 -0.62 4.17
N LEU A 582 -26.18 0.08 3.06
CA LEU A 582 -24.85 0.37 2.53
C LEU A 582 -24.56 1.87 2.57
N VAL A 583 -23.29 2.21 2.80
CA VAL A 583 -22.73 3.54 2.58
C VAL A 583 -21.53 3.44 1.65
N LEU A 584 -21.55 4.20 0.57
CA LEU A 584 -20.45 4.25 -0.38
C LEU A 584 -19.70 5.58 -0.24
N THR A 585 -18.44 5.53 0.21
CA THR A 585 -17.63 6.73 0.47
C THR A 585 -16.57 6.96 -0.62
N LYS A 586 -15.96 8.15 -0.61
CA LYS A 586 -14.85 8.56 -1.50
C LYS A 586 -15.21 8.57 -2.98
N LEU A 587 -16.48 8.82 -3.30
CA LEU A 587 -16.95 8.96 -4.69
C LEU A 587 -16.32 10.16 -5.39
N ASP A 588 -15.90 11.17 -4.64
CA ASP A 588 -15.17 12.35 -5.10
C ASP A 588 -13.75 12.04 -5.59
N GLY A 589 -13.11 11.03 -4.99
CA GLY A 589 -11.71 10.71 -5.25
C GLY A 589 -11.48 9.81 -6.46
N THR A 590 -12.52 9.16 -7.01
CA THR A 590 -12.37 7.99 -7.88
C THR A 590 -13.07 8.14 -9.24
N ALA A 591 -12.49 7.52 -10.27
CA ALA A 591 -13.13 7.27 -11.57
C ALA A 591 -13.92 5.94 -11.61
N LYS A 592 -13.76 5.12 -10.57
CA LYS A 592 -14.32 3.76 -10.43
C LYS A 592 -15.65 3.72 -9.69
N GLY A 593 -16.44 4.79 -9.80
CA GLY A 593 -17.72 4.92 -9.07
C GLY A 593 -18.81 3.95 -9.56
N GLY A 594 -18.59 3.22 -10.66
CA GLY A 594 -19.55 2.26 -11.22
C GLY A 594 -19.81 1.04 -10.34
N VAL A 595 -18.98 0.78 -9.33
CA VAL A 595 -19.18 -0.33 -8.37
C VAL A 595 -20.54 -0.29 -7.68
N ILE A 596 -21.16 0.88 -7.56
CA ILE A 596 -22.50 1.04 -6.99
C ILE A 596 -23.57 0.22 -7.74
N PHE A 597 -23.44 0.10 -9.07
CA PHE A 597 -24.34 -0.69 -9.90
C PHE A 597 -24.16 -2.19 -9.68
N ALA A 598 -22.91 -2.66 -9.54
CA ALA A 598 -22.62 -4.05 -9.16
C ALA A 598 -23.23 -4.38 -7.79
N LEU A 599 -23.06 -3.50 -6.80
CA LEU A 599 -23.59 -3.69 -5.45
C LEU A 599 -25.12 -3.74 -5.45
N ALA A 600 -25.79 -2.82 -6.15
CA ALA A 600 -27.25 -2.80 -6.26
C ALA A 600 -27.77 -4.08 -6.93
N LYS A 601 -27.07 -4.57 -7.97
CA LYS A 601 -27.46 -5.78 -8.70
C LYS A 601 -27.35 -7.07 -7.86
N HIS A 602 -26.31 -7.20 -7.04
CA HIS A 602 -26.01 -8.45 -6.33
C HIS A 602 -26.53 -8.52 -4.90
N SER A 603 -26.64 -7.39 -4.20
CA SER A 603 -26.88 -7.41 -2.77
C SER A 603 -28.35 -7.24 -2.38
N SER A 604 -29.15 -6.55 -3.20
CA SER A 604 -30.51 -6.12 -2.84
C SER A 604 -30.58 -5.38 -1.49
N ILE A 605 -29.45 -4.88 -0.98
CA ILE A 605 -29.37 -4.11 0.25
C ILE A 605 -29.54 -2.63 -0.13
N PRO A 606 -30.43 -1.89 0.55
CA PRO A 606 -30.55 -0.46 0.36
C PRO A 606 -29.23 0.29 0.49
N ILE A 607 -28.96 1.19 -0.44
CA ILE A 607 -27.89 2.17 -0.32
C ILE A 607 -28.50 3.36 0.40
N ARG A 608 -28.10 3.59 1.65
CA ARG A 608 -28.65 4.67 2.49
C ARG A 608 -27.99 6.00 2.18
N TYR A 609 -26.65 5.98 2.07
CA TYR A 609 -25.84 7.19 1.97
C TYR A 609 -24.70 7.08 0.97
N ILE A 610 -24.31 8.21 0.43
CA ILE A 610 -23.10 8.40 -0.37
C ILE A 610 -22.20 9.49 0.24
N GLY A 611 -20.92 9.21 0.35
CA GLY A 611 -19.89 10.13 0.81
C GLY A 611 -19.15 10.75 -0.37
N ILE A 612 -19.31 12.06 -0.54
CA ILE A 612 -18.84 12.83 -1.70
C ILE A 612 -17.79 13.89 -1.34
N GLY A 613 -17.06 13.70 -0.24
CA GLY A 613 -16.01 14.61 0.20
C GLY A 613 -15.61 14.44 1.66
N GLU A 614 -14.69 15.29 2.12
CA GLU A 614 -14.16 15.28 3.50
C GLU A 614 -14.95 16.18 4.46
N GLY A 615 -15.67 17.15 3.93
CA GLY A 615 -16.48 18.09 4.68
C GLY A 615 -17.57 17.41 5.51
N ILE A 616 -17.95 18.08 6.60
CA ILE A 616 -18.90 17.55 7.57
C ILE A 616 -20.27 17.25 6.96
N ASP A 617 -20.69 18.04 5.97
CA ASP A 617 -21.98 17.91 5.29
C ASP A 617 -21.85 17.14 3.95
N ASP A 618 -20.72 16.47 3.70
CA ASP A 618 -20.49 15.69 2.47
C ASP A 618 -20.96 14.22 2.57
N LEU A 619 -21.85 13.92 3.53
CA LEU A 619 -22.61 12.67 3.57
C LEU A 619 -24.04 12.99 3.14
N GLN A 620 -24.46 12.40 2.02
CA GLN A 620 -25.76 12.68 1.39
C GLN A 620 -26.62 11.43 1.36
N ASP A 621 -27.93 11.61 1.44
CA ASP A 621 -28.88 10.51 1.21
C ASP A 621 -28.74 10.04 -0.24
N PHE A 622 -28.77 8.73 -0.44
CA PHE A 622 -28.68 8.19 -1.78
C PHE A 622 -30.02 8.36 -2.50
N ASN A 623 -29.97 9.05 -3.64
CA ASN A 623 -31.08 9.19 -4.56
C ASN A 623 -30.62 8.70 -5.94
N ALA A 624 -31.22 7.61 -6.42
CA ALA A 624 -30.81 6.99 -7.69
C ALA A 624 -31.02 7.92 -8.89
N GLU A 625 -32.08 8.75 -8.90
CA GLU A 625 -32.38 9.67 -10.00
C GLU A 625 -31.32 10.79 -10.04
N LEU A 626 -31.10 11.49 -8.93
CA LEU A 626 -30.07 12.54 -8.84
C LEU A 626 -28.67 12.00 -9.13
N PHE A 627 -28.35 10.79 -8.65
CA PHE A 627 -27.04 10.17 -8.89
C PHE A 627 -26.84 9.86 -10.37
N VAL A 628 -27.81 9.19 -11.01
CA VAL A 628 -27.73 8.88 -12.45
C VAL A 628 -27.68 10.17 -13.26
N ASP A 629 -28.54 11.14 -12.97
CA ASP A 629 -28.56 12.43 -13.66
C ASP A 629 -27.21 13.15 -13.61
N ALA A 630 -26.57 13.17 -12.44
CA ALA A 630 -25.25 13.76 -12.24
C ALA A 630 -24.14 13.11 -13.10
N LEU A 631 -24.30 11.84 -13.50
CA LEU A 631 -23.34 11.15 -14.38
C LEU A 631 -23.43 11.57 -15.85
N PHE A 632 -24.55 12.14 -16.30
CA PHE A 632 -24.80 12.48 -17.71
C PHE A 632 -24.73 13.99 -18.00
N VAL A 633 -24.39 14.82 -17.00
CA VAL A 633 -24.36 16.27 -17.18
C VAL A 633 -23.18 16.68 -18.05
N LYS A 634 -23.45 17.36 -19.16
CA LYS A 634 -22.43 18.01 -19.99
C LYS A 634 -21.81 19.19 -19.22
N ASP A 635 -20.49 19.35 -19.33
CA ASP A 635 -19.77 20.46 -18.71
C ASP A 635 -19.96 21.78 -19.46
#